data_AF-A0A969AB06-F1
#
_entry.id   AF-A0A969AB06-F1
#
_cell.length_a   1.000
_cell.length_b   1.000
_cell.length_c   1.000
_cell.angle_alpha   90.00
_cell.angle_beta   90.00
_cell.angle_gamma   90.00
#
_symmetry.space_group_name_H-M   'P 1'
#
loop_
_entity.id
_entity.type
_entity.pdbx_description
1 polymer ?
#
loop_
_entity_poly.entity_id
_entity_poly.type
_entity_poly.pdbx_seq_one_letter_code
_entity_poly.pdbx_strand_id
1 'polypeptide(L)'
;MNTTTKGLIEVTEEYPCPHCGKPNWCYSLGELTACKREAEPAIGYRKTTRTDKEGTYYYAKIEQQQTNQIREEFVYTDVEYNPTIKVVVLRPGREGKKKAVFQEFWKNGNWVASKDISKQEREKLREETTWYNYKEVLEAVNKGEEIFVAEGEGVADSIKSKGLVATTTLGGSGKYKTYRNLKEDLPGAKLILCPDGDKPGVKHMTDVAQDYSLEVKWCLHPLTNWQLPPKSGGLDLKDWIIKGAKKQDILDRVTDTNDFLQKLENTYLTLSQEHPFDDADREANVSVTRTEALYDPSNKIHEATNVVRAYWGKKLEYNELKQLVLLDGEPLHEDEIQIRLGNEVGISIGNDLAIRIVAYVAKMKSYNPFKDYLEALPEISVEEARSNLDRLAEKYFGTEDDLHQVMLRKTLIAAIARTYQNGCKHDTICILQGKQGSKKSTFWETLASREYFSDDLSGTSKDEILKLSQFLIIEYAEFENAYKKKEVSELKAFLSRQVDCVRPPYMKGLHLVPRPSIFVGTTNKEEFLHDPTGERRYWVIPVKTREIDTNLLRQERDLIWNSAKTLYHAGEQWWLTQEETAKQEEQNKDYSCSDTWENAIQLYISRYQLKQVTVEMLLREAIGCTLERHKKQNKCAFQKY
;
A
#
# COMPACT_ATOMS: atom_id res chain seq x y z
N MET A 1 -2.18 -40.51 -6.80
CA MET A 1 -2.15 -41.66 -7.73
C MET A 1 -3.45 -41.69 -8.52
N ASN A 2 -3.29 -41.78 -9.84
CA ASN A 2 -4.23 -42.26 -10.86
C ASN A 2 -5.53 -41.47 -11.14
N THR A 3 -5.39 -40.62 -12.17
CA THR A 3 -6.39 -40.35 -13.22
C THR A 3 -7.23 -41.59 -13.57
N THR A 4 -8.49 -41.61 -13.16
CA THR A 4 -9.48 -42.59 -13.62
C THR A 4 -10.05 -42.14 -14.97
N THR A 5 -9.63 -42.87 -16.00
CA THR A 5 -10.26 -43.08 -17.30
C THR A 5 -11.77 -42.73 -17.36
N LYS A 6 -12.15 -41.77 -18.21
CA LYS A 6 -13.55 -41.55 -18.66
C LYS A 6 -14.00 -42.79 -19.45
N GLY A 7 -14.54 -43.79 -18.75
CA GLY A 7 -15.11 -44.99 -19.34
C GLY A 7 -16.50 -44.73 -19.94
N LEU A 8 -16.82 -45.50 -20.97
CA LEU A 8 -18.15 -45.59 -21.58
C LEU A 8 -19.08 -46.34 -20.62
N ILE A 9 -20.24 -45.78 -20.30
CA ILE A 9 -21.23 -46.39 -19.39
C ILE A 9 -22.44 -46.81 -20.21
N GLU A 10 -22.71 -48.11 -20.31
CA GLU A 10 -23.88 -48.64 -21.02
C GLU A 10 -25.18 -48.41 -20.22
N VAL A 11 -26.28 -48.16 -20.92
CA VAL A 11 -27.60 -47.97 -20.31
C VAL A 11 -28.21 -49.31 -19.89
N THR A 12 -28.87 -49.35 -18.74
CA THR A 12 -29.46 -50.57 -18.16
C THR A 12 -30.99 -50.53 -18.19
N GLU A 13 -31.65 -51.59 -17.70
CA GLU A 13 -33.11 -51.60 -17.52
C GLU A 13 -33.58 -50.61 -16.46
N GLU A 14 -32.80 -50.40 -15.41
CA GLU A 14 -33.05 -49.40 -14.36
C GLU A 14 -32.84 -47.96 -14.85
N TYR A 15 -31.89 -47.77 -15.78
CA TYR A 15 -31.55 -46.46 -16.35
C TYR A 15 -31.52 -46.53 -17.88
N PRO A 16 -32.69 -46.60 -18.54
CA PRO A 16 -32.77 -46.74 -19.99
C PRO A 16 -32.28 -45.48 -20.71
N CYS A 17 -31.98 -45.62 -22.00
CA CYS A 17 -31.52 -44.49 -22.80
C CYS A 17 -32.53 -43.32 -22.74
N PRO A 18 -32.12 -42.09 -22.39
CA PRO A 18 -33.03 -40.96 -22.28
C PRO A 18 -33.68 -40.58 -23.61
N HIS A 19 -33.10 -40.98 -24.75
CA HIS A 19 -33.59 -40.66 -26.10
C HIS A 19 -34.60 -41.67 -26.64
N CYS A 20 -34.29 -42.97 -26.57
CA CYS A 20 -35.16 -44.02 -27.13
C CYS A 20 -35.94 -44.81 -26.08
N GLY A 21 -35.69 -44.58 -24.79
CA GLY A 21 -36.37 -45.25 -23.68
C GLY A 21 -36.10 -46.75 -23.56
N LYS A 22 -35.14 -47.29 -24.32
CA LYS A 22 -34.81 -48.73 -24.34
C LYS A 22 -33.56 -49.03 -23.52
N PRO A 23 -33.53 -50.18 -22.83
CA PRO A 23 -32.31 -50.72 -22.22
C PRO A 23 -31.37 -51.26 -23.30
N ASN A 24 -30.08 -51.33 -22.97
CA ASN A 24 -29.00 -51.91 -23.76
C ASN A 24 -28.69 -51.20 -25.11
N TRP A 25 -27.47 -51.40 -25.61
CA TRP A 25 -26.85 -50.83 -26.83
C TRP A 25 -26.54 -49.32 -26.82
N CYS A 26 -27.28 -48.50 -26.09
CA CYS A 26 -26.96 -47.08 -25.92
C CYS A 26 -25.99 -46.86 -24.75
N TYR A 27 -25.32 -45.72 -24.70
CA TYR A 27 -24.35 -45.45 -23.65
C TYR A 27 -24.17 -43.95 -23.35
N SER A 28 -23.56 -43.63 -22.22
CA SER A 28 -23.10 -42.29 -21.87
C SER A 28 -21.58 -42.22 -21.73
N LEU A 29 -21.03 -41.04 -22.00
CA LEU A 29 -19.60 -40.74 -21.89
C LEU A 29 -19.46 -39.39 -21.16
N GLY A 30 -19.40 -39.46 -19.83
CA GLY A 30 -19.53 -38.27 -18.97
C GLY A 30 -20.91 -37.64 -19.12
N GLU A 31 -20.97 -36.34 -19.45
CA GLU A 31 -22.23 -35.59 -19.64
C GLU A 31 -22.86 -35.78 -21.04
N LEU A 32 -22.24 -36.57 -21.92
CA LEU A 32 -22.76 -36.85 -23.27
C LEU A 32 -23.46 -38.20 -23.30
N THR A 33 -24.54 -38.30 -24.08
CA THR A 33 -25.30 -39.53 -24.30
C THR A 33 -25.31 -39.91 -25.78
N ALA A 34 -25.21 -41.20 -26.10
CA ALA A 34 -25.25 -41.73 -27.46
C ALA A 34 -26.40 -42.72 -27.61
N CYS A 35 -27.22 -42.53 -28.65
CA CYS A 35 -28.33 -43.42 -28.97
C CYS A 35 -28.04 -44.23 -30.24
N LYS A 36 -27.71 -45.51 -30.09
CA LYS A 36 -27.44 -46.43 -31.22
C LYS A 36 -28.65 -46.75 -32.10
N ARG A 37 -29.84 -46.30 -31.69
CA ARG A 37 -31.10 -46.48 -32.42
C ARG A 37 -31.53 -45.20 -33.17
N GLU A 38 -30.63 -44.21 -33.27
CA GLU A 38 -30.82 -42.95 -33.99
C GLU A 38 -32.09 -42.16 -33.65
N ALA A 39 -32.63 -42.33 -32.43
CA ALA A 39 -33.76 -41.55 -31.97
C ALA A 39 -33.42 -40.05 -31.87
N GLU A 40 -34.41 -39.20 -32.12
CA GLU A 40 -34.32 -37.75 -31.91
C GLU A 40 -33.94 -37.41 -30.45
N PRO A 41 -33.26 -36.27 -30.20
CA PRO A 41 -32.87 -35.87 -28.86
C PRO A 41 -34.09 -35.76 -27.95
N ALA A 42 -33.90 -36.19 -26.70
CA ALA A 42 -34.93 -36.09 -25.68
C ALA A 42 -35.12 -34.61 -25.29
N ILE A 43 -36.29 -34.28 -24.74
CA ILE A 43 -36.57 -32.93 -24.24
C ILE A 43 -35.47 -32.53 -23.23
N GLY A 44 -34.85 -31.38 -23.45
CA GLY A 44 -33.72 -30.91 -22.64
C GLY A 44 -32.33 -31.37 -23.12
N TYR A 45 -32.24 -32.05 -24.28
CA TYR A 45 -30.97 -32.41 -24.93
C TYR A 45 -30.90 -31.84 -26.35
N ARG A 46 -29.70 -31.61 -26.87
CA ARG A 46 -29.41 -31.21 -28.25
C ARG A 46 -28.46 -32.19 -28.92
N LYS A 47 -28.70 -32.48 -30.21
CA LYS A 47 -27.77 -33.26 -31.05
C LYS A 47 -26.50 -32.45 -31.28
N THR A 48 -25.35 -33.06 -31.04
CA THR A 48 -24.05 -32.45 -31.31
C THR A 48 -23.55 -32.85 -32.69
N THR A 49 -22.52 -32.15 -33.19
CA THR A 49 -21.86 -32.50 -34.46
C THR A 49 -20.84 -33.63 -34.32
N ARG A 50 -20.61 -34.15 -33.10
CA ARG A 50 -19.63 -35.20 -32.84
C ARG A 50 -20.28 -36.58 -32.90
N THR A 51 -19.58 -37.54 -33.50
CA THR A 51 -19.98 -38.94 -33.57
C THR A 51 -18.96 -39.85 -32.90
N ASP A 52 -19.37 -41.07 -32.59
CA ASP A 52 -18.44 -42.15 -32.27
C ASP A 52 -17.77 -42.74 -33.52
N LYS A 53 -16.91 -43.74 -33.32
CA LYS A 53 -16.16 -44.40 -34.41
C LYS A 53 -17.04 -45.13 -35.42
N GLU A 54 -18.30 -45.40 -35.08
CA GLU A 54 -19.29 -46.07 -35.93
C GLU A 54 -20.30 -45.08 -36.53
N GLY A 55 -20.09 -43.77 -36.35
CA GLY A 55 -20.93 -42.71 -36.93
C GLY A 55 -22.16 -42.33 -36.10
N THR A 56 -22.31 -42.85 -34.88
CA THR A 56 -23.45 -42.51 -34.01
C THR A 56 -23.24 -41.16 -33.32
N TYR A 57 -24.21 -40.25 -33.43
CA TYR A 57 -24.12 -38.90 -32.86
C TYR A 57 -24.26 -38.87 -31.33
N TYR A 58 -23.51 -37.95 -30.70
CA TYR A 58 -23.68 -37.63 -29.28
C TYR A 58 -24.73 -36.53 -29.05
N TYR A 59 -25.44 -36.63 -27.95
CA TYR A 59 -26.41 -35.66 -27.44
C TYR A 59 -25.89 -35.03 -26.13
N ALA A 60 -26.14 -33.73 -25.95
CA ALA A 60 -25.72 -32.97 -24.78
C ALA A 60 -26.93 -32.28 -24.12
N LYS A 61 -26.97 -32.16 -22.80
CA LYS A 61 -28.03 -31.40 -22.10
C LYS A 61 -28.01 -29.93 -22.51
N ILE A 62 -29.19 -29.34 -22.65
CA ILE A 62 -29.40 -27.91 -22.87
C ILE A 62 -29.35 -27.23 -21.50
N GLU A 63 -28.28 -26.50 -21.20
CA GLU A 63 -28.17 -25.72 -19.97
C GLU A 63 -29.20 -24.57 -19.99
N GLN A 64 -30.23 -24.65 -19.13
CA GLN A 64 -31.12 -23.52 -18.86
C GLN A 64 -30.47 -22.63 -17.79
N GLN A 65 -29.99 -21.45 -18.17
CA GLN A 65 -29.56 -20.43 -17.20
C GLN A 65 -30.78 -19.71 -16.62
N GLN A 66 -31.18 -20.03 -15.38
CA GLN A 66 -32.01 -19.15 -14.56
C GLN A 66 -31.10 -18.25 -13.70
N THR A 67 -31.22 -16.93 -13.85
CA THR A 67 -30.56 -15.94 -13.01
C THR A 67 -31.57 -15.31 -12.05
N ASN A 68 -31.66 -15.80 -10.81
CA ASN A 68 -32.46 -15.16 -9.77
C ASN A 68 -31.80 -13.83 -9.36
N GLN A 69 -32.22 -12.71 -9.93
CA GLN A 69 -31.91 -11.37 -9.40
C GLN A 69 -32.95 -10.99 -8.33
N ILE A 70 -32.51 -10.53 -7.17
CA ILE A 70 -33.41 -10.08 -6.08
C ILE A 70 -33.59 -8.56 -6.22
N ARG A 71 -34.84 -8.10 -6.30
CA ARG A 71 -35.23 -6.68 -6.41
C ARG A 71 -35.96 -6.26 -5.13
N GLU A 72 -35.36 -5.36 -4.34
CA GLU A 72 -35.96 -4.74 -3.16
C GLU A 72 -36.45 -3.32 -3.54
N GLU A 73 -37.62 -2.91 -3.06
CA GLU A 73 -38.22 -1.58 -3.32
C GLU A 73 -38.62 -0.91 -2.01
N PHE A 74 -38.22 0.34 -1.82
CA PHE A 74 -38.51 1.13 -0.63
C PHE A 74 -39.20 2.44 -1.03
N VAL A 75 -40.47 2.60 -0.64
CA VAL A 75 -41.31 3.74 -1.04
C VAL A 75 -41.35 4.78 0.08
N TYR A 76 -41.06 6.02 -0.28
CA TYR A 76 -41.20 7.20 0.56
C TYR A 76 -42.48 7.96 0.23
N THR A 77 -42.96 8.75 1.19
CA THR A 77 -44.18 9.55 1.05
C THR A 77 -43.96 11.01 1.41
N ASP A 78 -44.90 11.88 1.06
CA ASP A 78 -45.03 13.22 1.64
C ASP A 78 -45.74 13.16 3.02
N VAL A 79 -46.00 14.35 3.60
CA VAL A 79 -46.70 14.51 4.89
C VAL A 79 -48.17 14.11 4.84
N GLU A 80 -48.76 14.02 3.64
CA GLU A 80 -50.12 13.56 3.38
C GLU A 80 -50.18 12.06 3.03
N TYR A 81 -49.04 11.37 3.12
CA TYR A 81 -48.85 9.95 2.82
C TYR A 81 -48.97 9.59 1.33
N ASN A 82 -48.88 10.56 0.43
CA ASN A 82 -48.81 10.30 -1.01
C ASN A 82 -47.40 9.81 -1.39
N PRO A 83 -47.25 8.82 -2.29
CA PRO A 83 -45.93 8.37 -2.74
C PRO A 83 -45.15 9.48 -3.44
N THR A 84 -43.86 9.59 -3.15
CA THR A 84 -42.97 10.60 -3.77
C THR A 84 -41.80 9.96 -4.50
N ILE A 85 -40.99 9.17 -3.78
CA ILE A 85 -39.74 8.58 -4.28
C ILE A 85 -39.69 7.11 -3.89
N LYS A 86 -39.21 6.27 -4.82
CA LYS A 86 -38.96 4.85 -4.57
C LYS A 86 -37.50 4.53 -4.80
N VAL A 87 -36.84 3.99 -3.79
CA VAL A 87 -35.47 3.49 -3.87
C VAL A 87 -35.52 2.02 -4.26
N VAL A 88 -34.84 1.66 -5.35
CA VAL A 88 -34.79 0.29 -5.87
C VAL A 88 -33.38 -0.26 -5.72
N VAL A 89 -33.25 -1.42 -5.09
CA VAL A 89 -31.99 -2.15 -4.90
C VAL A 89 -32.05 -3.47 -5.67
N LEU A 90 -31.17 -3.62 -6.65
CA LEU A 90 -31.01 -4.86 -7.42
C LEU A 90 -29.77 -5.61 -6.93
N ARG A 91 -29.96 -6.82 -6.39
CA ARG A 91 -28.88 -7.74 -5.99
C ARG A 91 -28.70 -8.82 -7.05
N PRO A 92 -27.52 -8.92 -7.69
CA PRO A 92 -27.25 -9.95 -8.69
C PRO A 92 -27.06 -11.31 -8.00
N GLY A 93 -27.76 -12.35 -8.45
CA GLY A 93 -27.62 -13.72 -7.92
C GLY A 93 -26.34 -14.47 -8.28
N ARG A 94 -25.28 -13.79 -8.73
CA ARG A 94 -23.96 -14.37 -9.05
C ARG A 94 -22.87 -13.67 -8.24
N GLU A 95 -21.99 -14.44 -7.63
CA GLU A 95 -20.81 -13.94 -6.91
C GLU A 95 -19.97 -13.02 -7.81
N GLY A 96 -19.61 -11.84 -7.29
CA GLY A 96 -18.70 -10.89 -7.96
C GLY A 96 -19.34 -9.71 -8.71
N LYS A 97 -20.67 -9.62 -8.86
CA LYS A 97 -21.34 -8.40 -9.39
C LYS A 97 -21.79 -7.47 -8.26
N LYS A 98 -21.53 -6.16 -8.40
CA LYS A 98 -21.93 -5.13 -7.42
C LYS A 98 -23.45 -4.91 -7.43
N LYS A 99 -24.05 -4.66 -6.25
CA LYS A 99 -25.46 -4.23 -6.12
C LYS A 99 -25.69 -2.91 -6.86
N ALA A 100 -26.82 -2.77 -7.54
CA ALA A 100 -27.23 -1.52 -8.18
C ALA A 100 -28.33 -0.86 -7.35
N VAL A 101 -28.19 0.44 -7.07
CA VAL A 101 -29.15 1.24 -6.30
C VAL A 101 -29.53 2.46 -7.14
N PHE A 102 -30.82 2.69 -7.33
CA PHE A 102 -31.33 3.85 -8.09
C PHE A 102 -32.68 4.31 -7.56
N GLN A 103 -33.10 5.52 -7.96
CA GLN A 103 -34.35 6.16 -7.54
C GLN A 103 -35.33 6.23 -8.72
N GLU A 104 -36.59 5.91 -8.45
CA GLU A 104 -37.76 6.19 -9.29
C GLU A 104 -38.62 7.25 -8.60
N PHE A 105 -39.29 8.09 -9.37
CA PHE A 105 -40.07 9.24 -8.90
C PHE A 105 -41.55 9.03 -9.22
N TRP A 106 -42.44 9.42 -8.31
CA TRP A 106 -43.87 9.32 -8.51
C TRP A 106 -44.36 10.51 -9.35
N LYS A 107 -44.93 10.23 -10.52
CA LYS A 107 -45.48 11.26 -11.42
C LYS A 107 -46.71 10.73 -12.13
N ASN A 108 -47.83 11.47 -12.03
CA ASN A 108 -49.09 11.16 -12.71
C ASN A 108 -49.56 9.69 -12.52
N GLY A 109 -49.47 9.18 -11.28
CA GLY A 109 -49.90 7.82 -10.94
C GLY A 109 -48.94 6.69 -11.35
N ASN A 110 -47.74 7.01 -11.84
CA ASN A 110 -46.75 6.03 -12.27
C ASN A 110 -45.35 6.32 -11.71
N TRP A 111 -44.54 5.27 -11.58
CA TRP A 111 -43.12 5.37 -11.25
C TRP A 111 -42.30 5.66 -12.51
N VAL A 112 -41.60 6.78 -12.52
CA VAL A 112 -40.74 7.20 -13.65
C VAL A 112 -39.27 7.18 -13.24
N ALA A 113 -38.39 6.74 -14.15
CA ALA A 113 -36.96 6.74 -13.90
C ALA A 113 -36.41 8.17 -13.89
N SER A 114 -35.27 8.38 -13.22
CA SER A 114 -34.65 9.71 -13.10
C SER A 114 -34.34 10.42 -14.44
N LYS A 115 -34.25 9.69 -15.55
CA LYS A 115 -34.01 10.23 -16.90
C LYS A 115 -35.29 10.77 -17.57
N ASP A 116 -36.46 10.35 -17.09
CA ASP A 116 -37.78 10.61 -17.69
C ASP A 116 -38.55 11.71 -16.92
N ILE A 117 -37.88 12.41 -16.00
CA ILE A 117 -38.42 13.51 -15.18
C ILE A 117 -37.43 14.67 -15.12
N SER A 118 -37.93 15.91 -15.15
CA SER A 118 -37.07 17.09 -15.15
C SER A 118 -36.28 17.22 -13.84
N LYS A 119 -35.16 17.95 -13.88
CA LYS A 119 -34.36 18.20 -12.66
C LYS A 119 -35.16 18.97 -11.59
N GLN A 120 -35.92 19.99 -12.00
CA GLN A 120 -36.72 20.81 -11.10
C GLN A 120 -37.82 19.98 -10.41
N GLU A 121 -38.53 19.13 -11.15
CA GLU A 121 -39.56 18.25 -10.55
C GLU A 121 -38.95 17.21 -9.59
N ARG A 122 -37.75 16.68 -9.89
CA ARG A 122 -37.05 15.77 -8.96
C ARG A 122 -36.64 16.45 -7.66
N GLU A 123 -36.18 17.70 -7.73
CA GLU A 123 -35.78 18.47 -6.56
C GLU A 123 -37.01 18.79 -5.69
N LYS A 124 -38.11 19.23 -6.31
CA LYS A 124 -39.39 19.43 -5.62
C LYS A 124 -39.88 18.17 -4.88
N LEU A 125 -39.90 17.02 -5.56
CA LEU A 125 -40.30 15.76 -4.93
C LEU A 125 -39.38 15.36 -3.77
N ARG A 126 -38.08 15.68 -3.84
CA ARG A 126 -37.13 15.41 -2.74
C ARG A 126 -37.37 16.29 -1.53
N GLU A 127 -37.73 17.55 -1.73
CA GLU A 127 -38.11 18.49 -0.65
C GLU A 127 -39.42 18.08 0.02
N GLU A 128 -40.39 17.60 -0.76
CA GLU A 128 -41.69 17.13 -0.25
C GLU A 128 -41.61 15.75 0.43
N THR A 129 -40.56 14.97 0.16
CA THR A 129 -40.36 13.62 0.71
C THR A 129 -40.05 13.66 2.21
N THR A 130 -40.79 12.86 2.99
CA THR A 130 -40.58 12.65 4.42
C THR A 130 -39.62 11.49 4.71
N TRP A 131 -39.42 11.19 5.99
CA TRP A 131 -38.59 10.07 6.46
C TRP A 131 -39.21 8.71 6.10
N TYR A 132 -38.38 7.68 6.02
CA TYR A 132 -38.88 6.33 5.72
C TYR A 132 -39.81 5.83 6.83
N ASN A 133 -40.92 5.15 6.51
CA ASN A 133 -41.97 4.76 7.46
C ASN A 133 -42.58 5.94 8.26
N TYR A 134 -42.69 7.14 7.66
CA TYR A 134 -43.13 8.36 8.34
C TYR A 134 -44.42 8.23 9.15
N LYS A 135 -45.45 7.57 8.59
CA LYS A 135 -46.74 7.40 9.27
C LYS A 135 -46.60 6.65 10.60
N GLU A 136 -45.95 5.49 10.57
CA GLU A 136 -45.76 4.67 11.77
C GLU A 136 -44.84 5.36 12.79
N VAL A 137 -43.85 6.12 12.31
CA VAL A 137 -42.96 6.91 13.16
C VAL A 137 -43.73 8.01 13.88
N LEU A 138 -44.59 8.76 13.18
CA LEU A 138 -45.39 9.83 13.77
C LEU A 138 -46.38 9.28 14.82
N GLU A 139 -47.00 8.14 14.54
CA GLU A 139 -47.85 7.43 15.52
C GLU A 139 -47.07 7.02 16.77
N ALA A 140 -45.82 6.58 16.62
CA ALA A 140 -44.94 6.21 17.72
C ALA A 140 -44.48 7.42 18.55
N VAL A 141 -44.16 8.55 17.89
CA VAL A 141 -43.85 9.83 18.57
C VAL A 141 -45.01 10.26 19.45
N ASN A 142 -46.24 10.23 18.93
CA ASN A 142 -47.44 10.62 19.67
C ASN A 142 -47.72 9.72 20.89
N LYS A 143 -47.26 8.47 20.87
CA LYS A 143 -47.34 7.52 21.99
C LYS A 143 -46.15 7.63 22.95
N GLY A 144 -45.14 8.43 22.61
CA GLY A 144 -43.91 8.59 23.39
C GLY A 144 -42.97 7.37 23.34
N GLU A 145 -43.09 6.54 22.29
CA GLU A 145 -42.28 5.36 22.03
C GLU A 145 -40.89 5.74 21.48
N GLU A 146 -39.93 4.82 21.61
CA GLU A 146 -38.56 5.00 21.10
C GLU A 146 -38.47 4.57 19.62
N ILE A 147 -37.75 5.35 18.83
CA ILE A 147 -37.67 5.22 17.36
C ILE A 147 -36.22 4.89 16.96
N PHE A 148 -36.05 3.76 16.28
CA PHE A 148 -34.76 3.31 15.79
C PHE A 148 -34.42 4.01 14.46
N VAL A 149 -33.29 4.70 14.41
CA VAL A 149 -32.80 5.37 13.19
C VAL A 149 -31.65 4.55 12.61
N ALA A 150 -31.86 3.95 11.45
CA ALA A 150 -30.85 3.19 10.73
C ALA A 150 -30.24 4.00 9.58
N GLU A 151 -29.08 3.57 9.07
CA GLU A 151 -28.40 4.24 7.94
C GLU A 151 -29.08 3.97 6.58
N GLY A 152 -29.81 2.86 6.45
CA GLY A 152 -30.43 2.45 5.20
C GLY A 152 -31.78 1.74 5.37
N GLU A 153 -32.58 1.75 4.31
CA GLU A 153 -33.98 1.28 4.32
C GLU A 153 -34.07 -0.21 4.65
N GLY A 154 -33.15 -1.01 4.10
CA GLY A 154 -33.12 -2.45 4.35
C GLY A 154 -32.83 -2.81 5.81
N VAL A 155 -32.08 -1.98 6.54
CA VAL A 155 -31.82 -2.16 7.98
C VAL A 155 -33.04 -1.74 8.79
N ALA A 156 -33.67 -0.61 8.43
CA ALA A 156 -34.92 -0.16 9.04
C ALA A 156 -36.03 -1.23 8.92
N ASP A 157 -36.23 -1.84 7.74
CA ASP A 157 -37.20 -2.91 7.56
C ASP A 157 -36.89 -4.17 8.38
N SER A 158 -35.59 -4.47 8.54
CA SER A 158 -35.18 -5.62 9.36
C SER A 158 -35.52 -5.40 10.82
N ILE A 159 -35.30 -4.18 11.35
CA ILE A 159 -35.69 -3.81 12.71
C ILE A 159 -37.22 -3.81 12.84
N LYS A 160 -37.94 -3.26 11.85
CA LYS A 160 -39.42 -3.26 11.78
C LYS A 160 -40.00 -4.67 11.83
N SER A 161 -39.35 -5.63 11.16
CA SER A 161 -39.77 -7.05 11.16
C SER A 161 -39.76 -7.69 12.56
N LYS A 162 -39.04 -7.11 13.52
CA LYS A 162 -39.00 -7.53 14.93
C LYS A 162 -40.04 -6.83 15.80
N GLY A 163 -40.92 -6.01 15.22
CA GLY A 163 -41.96 -5.27 15.93
C GLY A 163 -41.41 -4.07 16.72
N LEU A 164 -40.39 -3.41 16.17
CA LEU A 164 -39.82 -2.14 16.64
C LEU A 164 -40.09 -1.05 15.59
N VAL A 165 -40.24 0.20 16.00
CA VAL A 165 -40.46 1.31 15.06
C VAL A 165 -39.11 1.79 14.55
N ALA A 166 -38.91 1.76 13.22
CA ALA A 166 -37.63 2.10 12.61
C ALA A 166 -37.77 2.95 11.35
N THR A 167 -36.81 3.86 11.17
CA THR A 167 -36.77 4.85 10.08
C THR A 167 -35.35 5.06 9.54
N THR A 168 -35.24 5.75 8.41
CA THR A 168 -33.98 6.20 7.79
C THR A 168 -34.24 7.46 6.94
N THR A 169 -33.16 8.13 6.51
CA THR A 169 -33.20 9.25 5.56
C THR A 169 -33.01 8.83 4.11
N LEU A 170 -33.59 9.63 3.22
CA LEU A 170 -33.35 9.50 1.79
C LEU A 170 -31.91 9.91 1.44
N GLY A 171 -31.09 8.95 0.99
CA GLY A 171 -29.78 9.22 0.38
C GLY A 171 -28.54 8.82 1.20
N GLY A 172 -28.70 8.22 2.38
CA GLY A 172 -27.62 7.61 3.17
C GLY A 172 -26.57 8.58 3.72
N SER A 173 -25.41 8.03 4.13
CA SER A 173 -24.32 8.76 4.80
C SER A 173 -23.95 10.07 4.10
N GLY A 174 -24.04 11.20 4.82
CA GLY A 174 -23.62 12.52 4.34
C GLY A 174 -24.65 13.30 3.50
N LYS A 175 -25.85 12.75 3.25
CA LYS A 175 -26.96 13.45 2.56
C LYS A 175 -28.21 13.67 3.40
N TYR A 176 -28.18 13.24 4.66
CA TYR A 176 -29.32 13.36 5.58
C TYR A 176 -29.74 14.81 5.85
N LYS A 177 -28.82 15.77 5.71
CA LYS A 177 -29.05 17.22 5.82
C LYS A 177 -29.62 17.87 4.55
N THR A 178 -29.69 17.15 3.43
CA THR A 178 -29.90 17.77 2.12
C THR A 178 -31.35 18.10 1.83
N TYR A 179 -32.32 17.45 2.50
CA TYR A 179 -33.72 17.50 2.07
C TYR A 179 -34.72 17.86 3.18
N ARG A 180 -34.50 17.41 4.41
CA ARG A 180 -35.44 17.54 5.55
C ARG A 180 -34.69 17.59 6.88
N ASN A 181 -35.25 18.24 7.89
CA ASN A 181 -34.67 18.34 9.23
C ASN A 181 -35.47 17.49 10.23
N LEU A 182 -34.83 16.49 10.83
CA LEU A 182 -35.46 15.55 11.77
C LEU A 182 -36.15 16.24 12.95
N LYS A 183 -35.55 17.33 13.45
CA LYS A 183 -36.05 18.06 14.60
C LYS A 183 -37.33 18.84 14.30
N GLU A 184 -37.49 19.27 13.06
CA GLU A 184 -38.66 20.00 12.58
C GLU A 184 -39.80 19.05 12.20
N ASP A 185 -39.47 17.93 11.54
CA ASP A 185 -40.48 16.95 11.10
C ASP A 185 -41.01 16.06 12.25
N LEU A 186 -40.18 15.77 13.27
CA LEU A 186 -40.52 14.86 14.39
C LEU A 186 -40.14 15.47 15.75
N PRO A 187 -40.86 16.52 16.20
CA PRO A 187 -40.58 17.17 17.48
C PRO A 187 -40.87 16.23 18.66
N GLY A 188 -39.88 16.07 19.56
CA GLY A 188 -40.03 15.27 20.79
C GLY A 188 -39.89 13.76 20.62
N ALA A 189 -39.42 13.28 19.46
CA ALA A 189 -39.12 11.87 19.23
C ALA A 189 -37.94 11.39 20.12
N LYS A 190 -38.06 10.20 20.70
CA LYS A 190 -36.96 9.57 21.45
C LYS A 190 -36.17 8.67 20.51
N LEU A 191 -34.96 9.08 20.14
CA LEU A 191 -34.19 8.40 19.10
C LEU A 191 -33.22 7.37 19.65
N ILE A 192 -33.15 6.22 18.98
CA ILE A 192 -32.12 5.19 19.13
C ILE A 192 -31.34 5.09 17.81
N LEU A 193 -30.10 5.55 17.81
CA LEU A 193 -29.25 5.57 16.61
C LEU A 193 -28.57 4.22 16.40
N CYS A 194 -28.66 3.71 15.18
CA CYS A 194 -28.18 2.38 14.78
C CYS A 194 -27.15 2.54 13.65
N PRO A 195 -25.89 2.86 13.98
CA PRO A 195 -24.84 3.03 12.97
C PRO A 195 -24.49 1.71 12.29
N ASP A 196 -24.05 1.79 11.03
CA ASP A 196 -23.27 0.70 10.43
C ASP A 196 -21.93 0.61 11.16
N GLY A 197 -21.42 -0.62 11.32
CA GLY A 197 -20.22 -0.89 12.09
C GLY A 197 -18.91 -0.46 11.44
N ASP A 198 -18.87 0.66 10.72
CA ASP A 198 -17.70 1.22 10.06
C ASP A 198 -17.54 2.73 10.31
N LYS A 199 -16.40 3.29 9.90
CA LYS A 199 -16.08 4.71 10.15
C LYS A 199 -17.12 5.67 9.55
N PRO A 200 -17.56 5.50 8.28
CA PRO A 200 -18.65 6.30 7.72
C PRO A 200 -19.95 6.23 8.52
N GLY A 201 -20.40 5.04 8.93
CA GLY A 201 -21.66 4.87 9.65
C GLY A 201 -21.66 5.47 11.05
N VAL A 202 -20.56 5.30 11.80
CA VAL A 202 -20.36 5.96 13.10
C VAL A 202 -20.38 7.47 12.95
N LYS A 203 -19.67 8.01 11.96
CA LYS A 203 -19.64 9.46 11.71
C LYS A 203 -21.04 9.98 11.36
N HIS A 204 -21.76 9.29 10.47
CA HIS A 204 -23.09 9.69 10.05
C HIS A 204 -24.07 9.80 11.23
N MET A 205 -24.11 8.79 12.10
CA MET A 205 -25.00 8.81 13.28
C MET A 205 -24.52 9.81 14.34
N THR A 206 -23.22 10.07 14.45
CA THR A 206 -22.69 11.11 15.35
C THR A 206 -23.17 12.49 14.90
N ASP A 207 -23.15 12.77 13.59
CA ASP A 207 -23.64 14.03 13.05
C ASP A 207 -25.17 14.17 13.30
N VAL A 208 -25.94 13.09 13.17
CA VAL A 208 -27.39 13.07 13.49
C VAL A 208 -27.65 13.33 14.99
N ALA A 209 -26.85 12.72 15.88
CA ALA A 209 -26.94 12.94 17.33
C ALA A 209 -26.72 14.42 17.70
N GLN A 210 -25.71 15.06 17.10
CA GLN A 210 -25.39 16.47 17.35
C GLN A 210 -26.51 17.42 16.92
N ASP A 211 -27.17 17.15 15.79
CA ASP A 211 -28.23 18.03 15.30
C ASP A 211 -29.55 17.89 16.09
N TYR A 212 -29.84 16.70 16.63
CA TYR A 212 -31.11 16.42 17.32
C TYR A 212 -31.09 16.92 18.78
N SER A 213 -30.15 16.41 19.60
CA SER A 213 -29.78 16.80 20.98
C SER A 213 -28.91 15.67 21.59
N LEU A 214 -28.13 15.93 22.65
CA LEU A 214 -27.30 14.92 23.34
C LEU A 214 -28.10 13.80 24.05
N GLU A 215 -29.42 13.93 24.18
CA GLU A 215 -30.32 12.95 24.82
C GLU A 215 -30.79 11.83 23.85
N VAL A 216 -29.93 11.39 22.93
CA VAL A 216 -30.21 10.20 22.10
C VAL A 216 -29.64 8.93 22.75
N LYS A 217 -30.14 7.77 22.35
CA LYS A 217 -29.58 6.46 22.71
C LYS A 217 -28.94 5.81 21.49
N TRP A 218 -28.11 4.79 21.72
CA TRP A 218 -27.39 4.08 20.66
C TRP A 218 -27.67 2.58 20.76
N CYS A 219 -27.95 1.94 19.63
CA CYS A 219 -28.07 0.48 19.53
C CYS A 219 -26.95 -0.05 18.64
N LEU A 220 -25.96 -0.69 19.26
CA LEU A 220 -24.72 -1.07 18.61
C LEU A 220 -24.70 -2.56 18.28
N HIS A 221 -24.35 -2.91 17.05
CA HIS A 221 -24.09 -4.29 16.66
C HIS A 221 -23.04 -4.93 17.59
N PRO A 222 -23.31 -6.12 18.18
CA PRO A 222 -22.51 -6.67 19.29
C PRO A 222 -21.12 -7.14 18.89
N LEU A 223 -20.93 -7.57 17.64
CA LEU A 223 -19.64 -8.10 17.15
C LEU A 223 -18.81 -7.04 16.41
N THR A 224 -19.30 -5.80 16.34
CA THR A 224 -18.56 -4.70 15.74
C THR A 224 -17.54 -4.17 16.74
N ASN A 225 -16.28 -4.07 16.33
CA ASN A 225 -15.27 -3.37 17.13
C ASN A 225 -15.47 -1.86 16.99
N TRP A 226 -16.25 -1.27 17.89
CA TRP A 226 -16.57 0.16 17.85
C TRP A 226 -15.42 1.07 18.27
N GLN A 227 -14.35 0.54 18.87
CA GLN A 227 -13.14 1.31 19.19
C GLN A 227 -12.25 1.50 17.96
N LEU A 228 -12.29 0.54 17.04
CA LEU A 228 -11.54 0.60 15.78
C LEU A 228 -12.40 0.13 14.61
N PRO A 229 -13.48 0.86 14.27
CA PRO A 229 -14.38 0.45 13.20
C PRO A 229 -13.62 0.41 11.86
N PRO A 230 -13.89 -0.59 11.00
CA PRO A 230 -13.28 -0.71 9.68
C PRO A 230 -13.53 0.53 8.81
N LYS A 231 -12.70 0.73 7.78
CA LYS A 231 -12.86 1.85 6.83
C LYS A 231 -14.12 1.74 5.97
N SER A 232 -14.62 0.53 5.73
CA SER A 232 -15.88 0.24 5.03
C SER A 232 -16.29 -1.21 5.25
N GLY A 233 -17.58 -1.52 5.08
CA GLY A 233 -18.09 -2.89 5.14
C GLY A 233 -18.26 -3.38 6.57
N GLY A 234 -18.67 -2.48 7.46
CA GLY A 234 -19.03 -2.79 8.83
C GLY A 234 -20.25 -3.69 8.91
N LEU A 235 -20.38 -4.41 10.02
CA LEU A 235 -21.58 -5.19 10.31
C LEU A 235 -22.69 -4.27 10.82
N ASP A 236 -23.91 -4.50 10.36
CA ASP A 236 -25.10 -3.73 10.73
C ASP A 236 -26.12 -4.57 11.54
N LEU A 237 -27.20 -3.95 12.02
CA LEU A 237 -28.25 -4.69 12.74
C LEU A 237 -29.00 -5.69 11.85
N LYS A 238 -29.03 -5.48 10.53
CA LYS A 238 -29.65 -6.43 9.59
C LYS A 238 -28.88 -7.74 9.55
N ASP A 239 -27.55 -7.69 9.54
CA ASP A 239 -26.69 -8.87 9.61
C ASP A 239 -26.94 -9.69 10.88
N TRP A 240 -27.16 -9.01 12.01
CA TRP A 240 -27.46 -9.66 13.29
C TRP A 240 -28.87 -10.27 13.33
N ILE A 241 -29.85 -9.56 12.80
CA ILE A 241 -31.24 -10.02 12.70
C ILE A 241 -31.35 -11.26 11.80
N ILE A 242 -30.65 -11.28 10.66
CA ILE A 242 -30.58 -12.43 9.75
C ILE A 242 -29.95 -13.64 10.46
N LYS A 243 -28.97 -13.43 11.34
CA LYS A 243 -28.35 -14.48 12.17
C LYS A 243 -29.21 -14.96 13.35
N GLY A 244 -30.41 -14.41 13.52
CA GLY A 244 -31.40 -14.92 14.47
C GLY A 244 -31.65 -14.06 15.70
N ALA A 245 -31.17 -12.82 15.76
CA ALA A 245 -31.44 -11.92 16.88
C ALA A 245 -32.96 -11.74 17.13
N LYS A 246 -33.35 -11.78 18.40
CA LYS A 246 -34.73 -11.53 18.86
C LYS A 246 -34.90 -10.05 19.21
N LYS A 247 -36.16 -9.62 19.35
CA LYS A 247 -36.52 -8.25 19.76
C LYS A 247 -35.83 -7.83 21.06
N GLN A 248 -35.77 -8.74 22.04
CA GLN A 248 -35.17 -8.46 23.33
C GLN A 248 -33.65 -8.23 23.23
N ASP A 249 -32.94 -9.04 22.43
CA ASP A 249 -31.49 -8.89 22.23
C ASP A 249 -31.11 -7.51 21.69
N ILE A 250 -31.95 -6.94 20.81
CA ILE A 250 -31.77 -5.59 20.26
C ILE A 250 -32.00 -4.53 21.34
N LEU A 251 -33.05 -4.68 22.14
CA LEU A 251 -33.38 -3.74 23.23
C LEU A 251 -32.33 -3.74 24.34
N ASP A 252 -31.79 -4.91 24.69
CA ASP A 252 -30.76 -5.07 25.73
C ASP A 252 -29.44 -4.39 25.35
N ARG A 253 -29.25 -4.05 24.07
CA ARG A 253 -28.04 -3.40 23.56
C ARG A 253 -28.16 -1.89 23.41
N VAL A 254 -29.32 -1.33 23.71
CA VAL A 254 -29.52 0.11 23.75
C VAL A 254 -28.73 0.69 24.92
N THR A 255 -27.87 1.68 24.65
CA THR A 255 -27.00 2.35 25.62
C THR A 255 -27.11 3.87 25.49
N ASP A 256 -26.81 4.60 26.57
CA ASP A 256 -26.86 6.06 26.58
C ASP A 256 -25.63 6.70 25.89
N THR A 257 -25.83 7.90 25.33
CA THR A 257 -24.84 8.64 24.51
C THR A 257 -23.51 8.93 25.21
N ASN A 258 -23.52 9.23 26.52
CA ASN A 258 -22.32 9.68 27.23
C ASN A 258 -21.29 8.57 27.48
N ASP A 259 -21.72 7.31 27.65
CA ASP A 259 -20.80 6.20 27.94
C ASP A 259 -20.04 5.74 26.68
N PHE A 260 -20.64 5.89 25.49
CA PHE A 260 -20.02 5.49 24.23
C PHE A 260 -19.01 6.52 23.70
N LEU A 261 -19.38 7.80 23.66
CA LEU A 261 -18.52 8.87 23.14
C LEU A 261 -17.29 9.09 24.03
N GLN A 262 -17.43 9.02 25.36
CA GLN A 262 -16.28 9.11 26.29
C GLN A 262 -15.29 7.94 26.11
N LYS A 263 -15.77 6.72 25.85
CA LYS A 263 -14.89 5.55 25.60
C LYS A 263 -14.13 5.68 24.28
N LEU A 264 -14.75 6.26 23.25
CA LEU A 264 -14.11 6.55 21.97
C LEU A 264 -13.03 7.64 22.10
N GLU A 265 -13.34 8.76 22.76
CA GLU A 265 -12.45 9.92 22.87
C GLU A 265 -11.19 9.64 23.71
N ASN A 266 -11.33 8.90 24.82
CA ASN A 266 -10.20 8.45 25.64
C ASN A 266 -9.25 7.51 24.89
N THR A 267 -9.75 6.71 23.94
CA THR A 267 -8.93 5.81 23.13
C THR A 267 -8.07 6.59 22.13
N TYR A 268 -8.59 7.67 21.53
CA TYR A 268 -7.82 8.51 20.61
C TYR A 268 -6.75 9.37 21.31
N LEU A 269 -7.02 9.85 22.53
CA LEU A 269 -6.02 10.52 23.38
C LEU A 269 -4.88 9.59 23.81
N THR A 270 -5.18 8.33 24.11
CA THR A 270 -4.15 7.33 24.46
C THR A 270 -3.29 6.95 23.25
N LEU A 271 -3.90 6.79 22.06
CA LEU A 271 -3.20 6.45 20.81
C LEU A 271 -2.35 7.58 20.22
N SER A 272 -2.54 8.82 20.68
CA SER A 272 -1.80 10.00 20.21
C SER A 272 -0.67 10.44 21.15
N GLN A 273 -0.59 9.86 22.35
CA GLN A 273 0.43 10.18 23.36
C GLN A 273 1.54 9.12 23.49
N GLU A 274 1.42 7.96 22.84
CA GLU A 274 2.51 7.00 22.71
C GLU A 274 3.34 7.27 21.42
N HIS A 275 4.33 8.15 21.55
CA HIS A 275 5.57 8.13 20.76
C HIS A 275 6.66 7.41 21.58
N PRO A 276 7.85 7.12 21.04
CA PRO A 276 8.27 6.34 19.88
C PRO A 276 8.71 4.92 20.31
N PHE A 277 9.10 4.06 19.36
CA PHE A 277 9.72 2.77 19.65
C PHE A 277 11.06 2.96 20.40
N ASP A 278 11.08 2.67 21.71
CA ASP A 278 12.30 2.57 22.52
C ASP A 278 12.61 1.10 22.88
N ASP A 279 13.88 0.75 22.73
CA ASP A 279 14.51 -0.58 22.77
C ASP A 279 14.64 -1.20 24.20
N ALA A 280 13.69 -1.00 25.12
CA ALA A 280 13.91 -1.32 26.55
C ALA A 280 13.22 -2.58 27.12
N ASP A 281 12.29 -3.24 26.43
CA ASP A 281 11.53 -4.37 27.01
C ASP A 281 11.98 -5.76 26.51
N ARG A 282 13.30 -6.04 26.54
CA ARG A 282 13.82 -7.39 26.26
C ARG A 282 13.83 -8.34 27.45
N GLU A 283 13.64 -7.89 28.68
CA GLU A 283 13.59 -8.79 29.84
C GLU A 283 12.64 -8.29 30.95
N ALA A 284 11.37 -8.67 30.87
CA ALA A 284 10.50 -8.68 32.04
C ALA A 284 9.52 -9.86 31.97
N ASN A 285 9.79 -10.87 32.78
CA ASN A 285 8.84 -11.92 33.15
C ASN A 285 7.60 -11.29 33.81
N VAL A 286 6.60 -10.91 33.03
CA VAL A 286 5.26 -10.61 33.55
C VAL A 286 4.43 -11.88 33.44
N SER A 287 4.17 -12.49 34.59
CA SER A 287 3.16 -13.52 34.77
C SER A 287 1.79 -12.94 34.40
N VAL A 288 1.38 -13.13 33.15
CA VAL A 288 0.04 -12.74 32.68
C VAL A 288 -0.97 -13.74 33.26
N THR A 289 -1.66 -13.33 34.32
CA THR A 289 -2.94 -13.93 34.71
C THR A 289 -3.91 -13.79 33.54
N ARG A 290 -4.21 -14.92 32.89
CA ARG A 290 -5.26 -15.08 31.86
C ARG A 290 -6.56 -14.42 32.33
N THR A 291 -6.94 -13.33 31.72
CA THR A 291 -8.34 -12.88 31.67
C THR A 291 -9.01 -13.56 30.47
N GLU A 292 -9.83 -14.57 30.77
CA GLU A 292 -10.57 -15.42 29.82
C GLU A 292 -11.72 -14.68 29.09
N ALA A 293 -11.71 -13.35 29.02
CA ALA A 293 -12.87 -12.54 28.64
C ALA A 293 -12.88 -11.97 27.20
N LEU A 294 -11.95 -12.37 26.32
CA LEU A 294 -11.86 -11.86 24.93
C LEU A 294 -11.64 -12.97 23.87
N TYR A 295 -11.90 -14.23 24.20
CA TYR A 295 -11.82 -15.34 23.25
C TYR A 295 -13.19 -15.57 22.58
N ASP A 296 -13.35 -15.08 21.34
CA ASP A 296 -14.46 -15.46 20.47
C ASP A 296 -14.04 -16.66 19.58
N PRO A 297 -14.58 -17.87 19.83
CA PRO A 297 -14.25 -19.08 19.06
C PRO A 297 -14.68 -19.02 17.59
N SER A 298 -15.45 -18.01 17.18
CA SER A 298 -15.99 -17.88 15.81
C SER A 298 -15.21 -16.90 14.91
N ASN A 299 -14.25 -16.15 15.47
CA ASN A 299 -13.42 -15.22 14.73
C ASN A 299 -12.28 -15.97 14.01
N LYS A 300 -12.57 -16.42 12.78
CA LYS A 300 -11.62 -17.16 11.93
C LYS A 300 -10.28 -16.44 11.72
N ILE A 301 -10.23 -15.10 11.76
CA ILE A 301 -8.97 -14.35 11.65
C ILE A 301 -8.18 -14.44 12.96
N HIS A 302 -8.83 -14.27 14.11
CA HIS A 302 -8.18 -14.38 15.41
C HIS A 302 -7.71 -15.80 15.68
N GLU A 303 -8.53 -16.80 15.38
CA GLU A 303 -8.17 -18.21 15.45
C GLU A 303 -6.98 -18.51 14.55
N ALA A 304 -7.05 -18.15 13.25
CA ALA A 304 -5.93 -18.36 12.34
C ALA A 304 -4.67 -17.61 12.78
N THR A 305 -4.78 -16.38 13.26
CA THR A 305 -3.63 -15.60 13.75
C THR A 305 -3.00 -16.25 14.98
N ASN A 306 -3.81 -16.74 15.93
CA ASN A 306 -3.31 -17.41 17.13
C ASN A 306 -2.63 -18.73 16.80
N VAL A 307 -3.19 -19.52 15.87
CA VAL A 307 -2.59 -20.78 15.45
C VAL A 307 -1.29 -20.52 14.67
N VAL A 308 -1.26 -19.56 13.75
CA VAL A 308 -0.02 -19.13 13.08
C VAL A 308 1.02 -18.65 14.09
N ARG A 309 0.61 -17.84 15.08
CA ARG A 309 1.50 -17.39 16.16
C ARG A 309 2.01 -18.56 17.01
N ALA A 310 1.18 -19.56 17.30
CA ALA A 310 1.56 -20.72 18.10
C ALA A 310 2.57 -21.62 17.37
N TYR A 311 2.37 -21.89 16.08
CA TYR A 311 3.20 -22.80 15.29
C TYR A 311 4.44 -22.12 14.70
N TRP A 312 4.25 -20.93 14.14
CA TRP A 312 5.28 -20.20 13.39
C TRP A 312 5.74 -18.91 14.08
N GLY A 313 5.08 -18.43 15.14
CA GLY A 313 5.40 -17.11 15.71
C GLY A 313 6.83 -16.94 16.24
N LYS A 314 7.48 -18.02 16.69
CA LYS A 314 8.91 -17.98 17.08
C LYS A 314 9.87 -17.99 15.88
N LYS A 315 9.40 -18.54 14.76
CA LYS A 315 10.14 -18.80 13.53
C LYS A 315 9.99 -17.68 12.50
N LEU A 316 8.90 -16.92 12.61
CA LEU A 316 8.59 -15.79 11.75
C LEU A 316 9.34 -14.55 12.21
N GLU A 317 10.02 -13.94 11.26
CA GLU A 317 10.76 -12.70 11.43
C GLU A 317 10.48 -11.77 10.25
N TYR A 318 10.53 -10.47 10.49
CA TYR A 318 10.39 -9.47 9.44
C TYR A 318 11.68 -8.69 9.29
N ASN A 319 12.34 -8.88 8.15
CA ASN A 319 13.56 -8.14 7.80
C ASN A 319 13.15 -6.76 7.28
N GLU A 320 13.37 -5.72 8.09
CA GLU A 320 12.95 -4.35 7.78
C GLU A 320 13.70 -3.77 6.58
N LEU A 321 14.98 -4.11 6.44
CA LEU A 321 15.80 -3.64 5.34
C LEU A 321 15.32 -4.27 4.03
N LYS A 322 15.25 -5.60 3.95
CA LYS A 322 14.82 -6.30 2.73
C LYS A 322 13.31 -6.25 2.49
N GLN A 323 12.52 -5.87 3.50
CA GLN A 323 11.06 -5.91 3.51
C GLN A 323 10.52 -7.31 3.19
N LEU A 324 11.13 -8.33 3.80
CA LEU A 324 10.78 -9.73 3.57
C LEU A 324 10.34 -10.39 4.87
N VAL A 325 9.40 -11.32 4.74
CA VAL A 325 9.05 -12.27 5.80
C VAL A 325 9.97 -13.46 5.69
N LEU A 326 10.62 -13.82 6.79
CA LEU A 326 11.43 -15.02 6.92
C LEU A 326 10.70 -16.04 7.78
N LEU A 327 10.85 -17.32 7.46
CA LEU A 327 10.42 -18.44 8.27
C LEU A 327 11.60 -19.39 8.49
N ASP A 328 12.01 -19.56 9.75
CA ASP A 328 13.22 -20.31 10.12
C ASP A 328 14.49 -19.75 9.45
N GLY A 329 14.56 -18.41 9.27
CA GLY A 329 15.69 -17.70 8.66
C GLY A 329 15.66 -17.65 7.13
N GLU A 330 14.77 -18.38 6.47
CA GLU A 330 14.67 -18.42 5.01
C GLU A 330 13.52 -17.55 4.47
N PRO A 331 13.67 -16.89 3.30
CA PRO A 331 12.60 -16.13 2.67
C PRO A 331 11.34 -16.97 2.44
N LEU A 332 10.22 -16.52 3.00
CA LEU A 332 8.93 -17.16 2.81
C LEU A 332 8.18 -16.49 1.65
N HIS A 333 8.17 -17.17 0.49
CA HIS A 333 7.52 -16.67 -0.72
C HIS A 333 5.99 -16.75 -0.65
N GLU A 334 5.31 -15.75 -1.22
CA GLU A 334 3.85 -15.57 -1.10
C GLU A 334 3.04 -16.75 -1.65
N ASP A 335 3.50 -17.36 -2.72
CA ASP A 335 2.89 -18.52 -3.38
C ASP A 335 2.97 -19.80 -2.54
N GLU A 336 3.92 -19.86 -1.60
CA GLU A 336 4.07 -20.99 -0.69
C GLU A 336 3.28 -20.82 0.62
N ILE A 337 2.99 -19.58 1.04
CA ILE A 337 2.38 -19.29 2.36
C ILE A 337 1.10 -20.10 2.58
N GLN A 338 0.16 -20.05 1.63
CA GLN A 338 -1.13 -20.74 1.78
C GLN A 338 -0.94 -22.27 1.85
N ILE A 339 -0.06 -22.82 1.01
CA ILE A 339 0.20 -24.26 0.92
C ILE A 339 0.87 -24.75 2.21
N ARG A 340 1.88 -24.02 2.69
CA ARG A 340 2.62 -24.36 3.92
C ARG A 340 1.75 -24.22 5.16
N LEU A 341 0.87 -23.22 5.25
CA LEU A 341 -0.12 -23.13 6.33
C LEU A 341 -1.08 -24.31 6.33
N GLY A 342 -1.53 -24.76 5.16
CA GLY A 342 -2.39 -25.92 5.03
C GLY A 342 -1.69 -27.22 5.46
N ASN A 343 -0.44 -27.42 5.01
CA ASN A 343 0.30 -28.67 5.23
C ASN A 343 0.96 -28.77 6.61
N GLU A 344 1.56 -27.69 7.12
CA GLU A 344 2.35 -27.70 8.37
C GLU A 344 1.52 -27.30 9.58
N VAL A 345 0.58 -26.37 9.40
CA VAL A 345 -0.21 -25.77 10.49
C VAL A 345 -1.65 -26.29 10.52
N GLY A 346 -2.13 -26.88 9.42
CA GLY A 346 -3.47 -27.46 9.32
C GLY A 346 -4.59 -26.44 9.10
N ILE A 347 -4.26 -25.22 8.64
CA ILE A 347 -5.25 -24.14 8.44
C ILE A 347 -5.57 -23.97 6.95
N SER A 348 -6.85 -24.00 6.60
CA SER A 348 -7.34 -23.69 5.26
C SER A 348 -7.99 -22.30 5.22
N ILE A 349 -7.23 -21.32 4.75
CA ILE A 349 -7.67 -19.92 4.57
C ILE A 349 -7.32 -19.44 3.17
N GLY A 350 -8.03 -18.41 2.68
CA GLY A 350 -7.74 -17.81 1.39
C GLY A 350 -6.38 -17.12 1.35
N ASN A 351 -5.73 -17.14 0.18
CA ASN A 351 -4.35 -16.67 0.00
C ASN A 351 -4.09 -15.24 0.52
N ASP A 352 -4.97 -14.29 0.22
CA ASP A 352 -4.83 -12.89 0.68
C ASP A 352 -4.84 -12.78 2.22
N LEU A 353 -5.69 -13.56 2.88
CA LEU A 353 -5.77 -13.56 4.34
C LEU A 353 -4.54 -14.24 4.95
N ALA A 354 -4.05 -15.32 4.33
CA ALA A 354 -2.84 -16.02 4.73
C ALA A 354 -1.62 -15.09 4.73
N ILE A 355 -1.38 -14.41 3.61
CA ILE A 355 -0.28 -13.44 3.45
C ILE A 355 -0.36 -12.35 4.52
N ARG A 356 -1.55 -11.80 4.76
CA ARG A 356 -1.75 -10.71 5.73
C ARG A 356 -1.52 -11.16 7.18
N ILE A 357 -1.99 -12.35 7.55
CA ILE A 357 -1.79 -12.90 8.91
C ILE A 357 -0.30 -13.17 9.15
N VAL A 358 0.36 -13.83 8.20
CA VAL A 358 1.79 -14.16 8.30
C VAL A 358 2.63 -12.90 8.37
N ALA A 359 2.37 -11.91 7.50
CA ALA A 359 3.06 -10.62 7.56
C ALA A 359 2.81 -9.87 8.87
N TYR A 360 1.58 -9.93 9.41
CA TYR A 360 1.26 -9.32 10.70
C TYR A 360 2.02 -9.96 11.86
N VAL A 361 2.08 -11.30 11.91
CA VAL A 361 2.82 -12.03 12.95
C VAL A 361 4.32 -11.81 12.81
N ALA A 362 4.87 -11.85 11.58
CA ALA A 362 6.28 -11.60 11.32
C ALA A 362 6.70 -10.19 11.77
N LYS A 363 5.88 -9.17 11.54
CA LYS A 363 6.16 -7.78 11.96
C LYS A 363 6.26 -7.60 13.47
N MET A 364 5.71 -8.51 14.27
CA MET A 364 5.90 -8.50 15.73
C MET A 364 7.35 -8.80 16.12
N LYS A 365 8.11 -9.43 15.23
CA LYS A 365 9.54 -9.71 15.36
C LYS A 365 10.28 -9.07 14.18
N SER A 366 10.12 -7.76 14.06
CA SER A 366 10.84 -6.97 13.06
C SER A 366 12.28 -6.75 13.53
N TYR A 367 13.21 -6.79 12.59
CA TYR A 367 14.62 -6.54 12.84
C TYR A 367 15.27 -5.92 11.61
N ASN A 368 16.32 -5.12 11.84
CA ASN A 368 17.15 -4.60 10.76
C ASN A 368 18.50 -5.34 10.83
N PRO A 369 18.86 -6.15 9.82
CA PRO A 369 20.05 -7.00 9.86
C PRO A 369 21.34 -6.19 10.00
N PHE A 370 21.41 -5.00 9.40
CA PHE A 370 22.59 -4.15 9.54
C PHE A 370 22.64 -3.45 10.91
N LYS A 371 21.48 -3.04 11.47
CA LYS A 371 21.42 -2.54 12.86
C LYS A 371 21.88 -3.64 13.83
N ASP A 372 21.35 -4.85 13.71
CA ASP A 372 21.71 -5.99 14.57
C ASP A 372 23.21 -6.32 14.46
N TYR A 373 23.77 -6.29 13.25
CA TYR A 373 25.22 -6.41 13.05
C TYR A 373 26.00 -5.33 13.80
N LEU A 374 25.58 -4.06 13.74
CA LEU A 374 26.21 -2.95 14.44
C LEU A 374 26.10 -3.08 15.97
N GLU A 375 24.96 -3.53 16.48
CA GLU A 375 24.71 -3.74 17.91
C GLU A 375 25.54 -4.90 18.49
N ALA A 376 25.92 -5.88 17.65
CA ALA A 376 26.80 -6.97 18.06
C ALA A 376 28.28 -6.57 18.18
N LEU A 377 28.67 -5.39 17.67
CA LEU A 377 30.05 -4.89 17.75
C LEU A 377 30.38 -4.37 19.16
N PRO A 378 31.60 -4.62 19.67
CA PRO A 378 32.00 -4.23 21.03
C PRO A 378 31.97 -2.71 21.21
N GLU A 379 31.71 -2.22 22.42
CA GLU A 379 31.82 -0.79 22.69
C GLU A 379 33.29 -0.32 22.67
N ILE A 380 33.53 0.88 22.12
CA ILE A 380 34.83 1.54 22.12
C ILE A 380 34.67 3.02 22.54
N SER A 381 35.77 3.64 22.98
CA SER A 381 35.77 5.06 23.37
C SER A 381 35.63 5.99 22.16
N VAL A 382 35.16 7.23 22.39
CA VAL A 382 35.04 8.24 21.33
C VAL A 382 36.42 8.62 20.77
N GLU A 383 37.43 8.68 21.64
CA GLU A 383 38.82 8.96 21.26
C GLU A 383 39.39 7.86 20.36
N GLU A 384 39.17 6.60 20.72
CA GLU A 384 39.57 5.44 19.92
C GLU A 384 38.84 5.43 18.58
N ALA A 385 37.52 5.66 18.58
CA ALA A 385 36.72 5.74 17.36
C ALA A 385 37.21 6.84 16.41
N ARG A 386 37.58 8.02 16.93
CA ARG A 386 38.20 9.08 16.13
C ARG A 386 39.54 8.63 15.54
N SER A 387 40.42 8.10 16.37
CA SER A 387 41.73 7.62 15.92
C SER A 387 41.65 6.53 14.85
N ASN A 388 40.63 5.65 14.91
CA ASN A 388 40.45 4.57 13.94
C ASN A 388 39.94 5.05 12.57
N LEU A 389 39.18 6.14 12.55
CA LEU A 389 38.69 6.76 11.30
C LEU A 389 39.55 7.92 10.82
N ASP A 390 40.51 8.37 11.62
CA ASP A 390 41.53 9.31 11.20
C ASP A 390 42.38 8.68 10.10
N ARG A 391 42.66 9.47 9.07
CA ARG A 391 43.54 9.08 7.95
C ARG A 391 43.08 7.83 7.18
N LEU A 392 41.78 7.47 7.25
CA LEU A 392 41.23 6.34 6.53
C LEU A 392 41.37 6.48 5.00
N ALA A 393 41.17 7.69 4.46
CA ALA A 393 41.36 7.97 3.05
C ALA A 393 42.85 7.97 2.66
N GLU A 394 43.75 8.35 3.56
CA GLU A 394 45.20 8.22 3.34
C GLU A 394 45.57 6.74 3.22
N LYS A 395 45.12 5.94 4.18
CA LYS A 395 45.40 4.51 4.27
C LYS A 395 44.91 3.72 3.05
N TYR A 396 43.67 3.95 2.61
CA TYR A 396 43.05 3.16 1.54
C TYR A 396 43.17 3.77 0.16
N PHE A 397 43.23 5.10 0.04
CA PHE A 397 43.23 5.79 -1.25
C PHE A 397 44.55 6.52 -1.55
N GLY A 398 45.46 6.64 -0.57
CA GLY A 398 46.74 7.33 -0.73
C GLY A 398 46.60 8.85 -0.81
N THR A 399 45.54 9.41 -0.21
CA THR A 399 45.32 10.86 -0.16
C THR A 399 45.50 11.40 1.26
N GLU A 400 46.39 12.37 1.42
CA GLU A 400 46.72 13.00 2.70
C GLU A 400 45.88 14.26 3.00
N ASP A 401 44.96 14.62 2.10
CA ASP A 401 44.15 15.84 2.26
C ASP A 401 43.14 15.65 3.41
N ASP A 402 43.14 16.59 4.36
CA ASP A 402 42.26 16.58 5.53
C ASP A 402 40.77 16.52 5.14
N LEU A 403 40.38 17.21 4.06
CA LEU A 403 38.99 17.24 3.62
C LEU A 403 38.54 15.87 3.11
N HIS A 404 39.41 15.13 2.42
CA HIS A 404 39.09 13.76 1.98
C HIS A 404 38.89 12.81 3.17
N GLN A 405 39.65 12.98 4.26
CA GLN A 405 39.43 12.21 5.50
C GLN A 405 38.04 12.50 6.07
N VAL A 406 37.69 13.79 6.15
CA VAL A 406 36.41 14.28 6.67
C VAL A 406 35.24 13.76 5.82
N MET A 407 35.34 13.84 4.50
CA MET A 407 34.31 13.35 3.57
C MET A 407 34.04 11.86 3.74
N LEU A 408 35.09 11.04 3.81
CA LEU A 408 34.95 9.60 3.99
C LEU A 408 34.32 9.28 5.34
N ARG A 409 34.82 9.88 6.43
CA ARG A 409 34.28 9.69 7.78
C ARG A 409 32.80 10.07 7.86
N LYS A 410 32.42 11.24 7.33
CA LYS A 410 31.02 11.70 7.31
C LYS A 410 30.11 10.83 6.45
N THR A 411 30.65 10.24 5.37
CA THR A 411 29.90 9.28 4.54
C THR A 411 29.57 8.01 5.34
N LEU A 412 30.53 7.50 6.12
CA LEU A 412 30.30 6.36 7.00
C LEU A 412 29.28 6.67 8.10
N ILE A 413 29.42 7.83 8.75
CA ILE A 413 28.45 8.31 9.76
C ILE A 413 27.06 8.50 9.12
N ALA A 414 26.97 8.96 7.88
CA ALA A 414 25.69 9.08 7.16
C ALA A 414 25.00 7.73 6.95
N ALA A 415 25.75 6.65 6.67
CA ALA A 415 25.20 5.30 6.58
C ALA A 415 24.65 4.82 7.94
N ILE A 416 25.38 5.10 9.03
CA ILE A 416 24.89 4.84 10.38
C ILE A 416 23.62 5.65 10.66
N ALA A 417 23.61 6.94 10.34
CA ALA A 417 22.45 7.80 10.51
C ALA A 417 21.22 7.28 9.75
N ARG A 418 21.38 6.77 8.53
CA ARG A 418 20.28 6.14 7.77
C ARG A 418 19.79 4.83 8.37
N THR A 419 20.63 4.14 9.14
CA THR A 419 20.28 2.90 9.83
C THR A 419 19.43 3.17 11.08
N TYR A 420 19.85 4.12 11.92
CA TYR A 420 19.16 4.46 13.18
C TYR A 420 18.04 5.50 13.04
N GLN A 421 18.19 6.43 12.09
CA GLN A 421 17.22 7.48 11.76
C GLN A 421 16.81 7.34 10.30
N ASN A 422 16.03 6.31 10.01
CA ASN A 422 15.61 6.00 8.66
C ASN A 422 14.88 7.20 8.02
N GLY A 423 15.26 7.58 6.80
CA GLY A 423 14.75 8.80 6.14
C GLY A 423 15.41 10.11 6.57
N CYS A 424 16.48 10.12 7.37
CA CYS A 424 17.23 11.34 7.70
C CYS A 424 17.71 12.09 6.44
N LYS A 425 17.93 13.40 6.55
CA LYS A 425 18.39 14.17 5.39
C LYS A 425 19.84 13.80 5.06
N HIS A 426 20.05 13.37 3.82
CA HIS A 426 21.38 13.14 3.26
C HIS A 426 21.27 13.32 1.73
N ASP A 427 21.70 14.48 1.24
CA ASP A 427 21.60 14.91 -0.18
C ASP A 427 22.97 14.98 -0.88
N THR A 428 23.99 14.33 -0.31
CA THR A 428 25.36 14.26 -0.84
C THR A 428 25.70 12.85 -1.32
N ILE A 429 26.72 12.74 -2.16
CA ILE A 429 27.25 11.48 -2.71
C ILE A 429 28.77 11.50 -2.61
N CYS A 430 29.34 10.43 -2.06
CA CYS A 430 30.79 10.24 -2.01
C CYS A 430 31.26 9.52 -3.28
N ILE A 431 32.13 10.15 -4.05
CA ILE A 431 32.59 9.66 -5.36
C ILE A 431 34.07 9.30 -5.26
N LEU A 432 34.42 8.05 -5.52
CA LEU A 432 35.81 7.64 -5.65
C LEU A 432 36.26 7.81 -7.10
N GLN A 433 37.20 8.73 -7.32
CA GLN A 433 37.77 9.02 -8.63
C GLN A 433 39.15 8.34 -8.73
N GLY A 434 39.45 7.65 -9.82
CA GLY A 434 40.78 7.07 -10.00
C GLY A 434 40.86 6.07 -11.15
N LYS A 435 42.03 5.52 -11.41
CA LYS A 435 42.25 4.65 -12.57
C LYS A 435 41.34 3.41 -12.56
N GLN A 436 41.09 2.87 -13.75
CA GLN A 436 40.39 1.59 -13.87
C GLN A 436 41.25 0.49 -13.23
N GLY A 437 40.60 -0.47 -12.57
CA GLY A 437 41.29 -1.54 -11.86
C GLY A 437 41.72 -1.20 -10.43
N SER A 438 41.52 0.02 -9.92
CA SER A 438 41.88 0.39 -8.55
C SER A 438 40.97 -0.18 -7.44
N LYS A 439 40.02 -1.08 -7.77
CA LYS A 439 39.07 -1.71 -6.84
C LYS A 439 38.13 -0.75 -6.08
N LYS A 440 37.74 0.36 -6.71
CA LYS A 440 36.86 1.40 -6.11
C LYS A 440 35.47 0.87 -5.76
N SER A 441 34.79 0.19 -6.68
CA SER A 441 33.48 -0.43 -6.41
C SER A 441 33.59 -1.53 -5.35
N THR A 442 34.66 -2.34 -5.45
CA THR A 442 34.95 -3.40 -4.48
C THR A 442 35.21 -2.86 -3.07
N PHE A 443 35.72 -1.64 -2.91
CA PHE A 443 35.85 -0.99 -1.60
C PHE A 443 34.49 -0.81 -0.93
N TRP A 444 33.52 -0.21 -1.64
CA TRP A 444 32.17 -0.01 -1.12
C TRP A 444 31.45 -1.34 -0.87
N GLU A 445 31.56 -2.28 -1.81
CA GLU A 445 31.02 -3.62 -1.65
C GLU A 445 31.63 -4.36 -0.46
N THR A 446 32.93 -4.24 -0.21
CA THR A 446 33.60 -4.90 0.92
C THR A 446 33.18 -4.29 2.25
N LEU A 447 33.00 -2.97 2.31
CA LEU A 447 32.51 -2.29 3.52
C LEU A 447 31.07 -2.68 3.86
N ALA A 448 30.15 -2.58 2.91
CA ALA A 448 28.74 -2.90 3.14
C ALA A 448 28.47 -4.42 3.11
N SER A 449 29.33 -5.22 2.50
CA SER A 449 29.02 -6.59 2.06
C SER A 449 27.96 -6.63 0.95
N ARG A 450 27.99 -7.66 0.09
CA ARG A 450 27.02 -7.82 -1.03
C ARG A 450 25.56 -7.81 -0.56
N GLU A 451 25.31 -8.21 0.68
CA GLU A 451 23.96 -8.20 1.27
C GLU A 451 23.40 -6.78 1.44
N TYR A 452 24.21 -5.78 1.78
CA TYR A 452 23.76 -4.39 2.03
C TYR A 452 24.19 -3.41 0.93
N PHE A 453 24.79 -3.92 -0.14
CA PHE A 453 25.32 -3.16 -1.26
C PHE A 453 24.58 -3.46 -2.57
N SER A 454 24.33 -2.42 -3.37
CA SER A 454 23.84 -2.57 -4.74
C SER A 454 24.56 -1.62 -5.70
N ASP A 455 25.07 -2.17 -6.79
CA ASP A 455 25.67 -1.47 -7.94
C ASP A 455 24.72 -1.37 -9.15
N ASP A 456 23.56 -2.01 -9.04
CA ASP A 456 22.60 -2.18 -10.15
C ASP A 456 21.46 -1.14 -10.11
N LEU A 457 21.82 0.14 -10.26
CA LEU A 457 20.90 1.23 -10.58
C LEU A 457 21.03 1.61 -12.07
N SER A 458 20.05 1.23 -12.87
CA SER A 458 20.01 1.50 -14.31
C SER A 458 19.04 2.63 -14.73
N GLY A 459 18.41 3.32 -13.78
CA GLY A 459 17.29 4.24 -14.04
C GLY A 459 16.40 4.63 -12.84
N THR A 460 15.16 5.03 -13.13
CA THR A 460 14.11 5.48 -12.16
C THR A 460 12.83 4.65 -12.19
N SER A 461 12.89 3.43 -12.72
CA SER A 461 11.78 2.49 -12.81
C SER A 461 11.25 2.05 -11.44
N LYS A 462 10.04 1.47 -11.41
CA LYS A 462 9.40 1.00 -10.17
C LYS A 462 10.26 -0.01 -9.40
N ASP A 463 10.97 -0.87 -10.12
CA ASP A 463 11.82 -1.92 -9.55
C ASP A 463 13.09 -1.32 -8.93
N GLU A 464 13.58 -0.20 -9.46
CA GLU A 464 14.73 0.51 -8.88
C GLU A 464 14.37 1.21 -7.58
N ILE A 465 13.18 1.80 -7.46
CA ILE A 465 12.72 2.39 -6.19
C ILE A 465 12.60 1.30 -5.11
N LEU A 466 12.20 0.08 -5.47
CA LEU A 466 12.18 -1.03 -4.53
C LEU A 466 13.61 -1.42 -4.10
N LYS A 467 14.57 -1.52 -5.03
CA LYS A 467 16.00 -1.72 -4.70
C LYS A 467 16.50 -0.64 -3.73
N LEU A 468 16.18 0.63 -3.95
CA LEU A 468 16.59 1.72 -3.04
C LEU A 468 16.18 1.48 -1.59
N SER A 469 14.99 0.90 -1.41
CA SER A 469 14.44 0.62 -0.10
C SER A 469 14.99 -0.65 0.57
N GLN A 470 15.91 -1.38 -0.09
CA GLN A 470 16.43 -2.69 0.34
C GLN A 470 17.94 -2.76 0.58
N PHE A 471 18.69 -1.70 0.33
CA PHE A 471 20.15 -1.66 0.48
C PHE A 471 20.59 -0.45 1.29
N LEU A 472 21.72 -0.57 1.99
CA LEU A 472 22.33 0.51 2.76
C LEU A 472 23.17 1.41 1.87
N ILE A 473 24.00 0.83 1.01
CA ILE A 473 24.88 1.56 0.10
C ILE A 473 24.48 1.24 -1.33
N ILE A 474 24.27 2.30 -2.10
CA ILE A 474 23.91 2.18 -3.50
C ILE A 474 24.91 2.95 -4.34
N GLU A 475 25.63 2.21 -5.19
CA GLU A 475 26.67 2.73 -6.05
C GLU A 475 26.11 3.15 -7.41
N TYR A 476 26.50 4.35 -7.85
CA TYR A 476 26.50 4.73 -9.25
C TYR A 476 27.86 4.38 -9.87
N ALA A 477 27.97 3.18 -10.43
CA ALA A 477 29.13 2.76 -11.20
C ALA A 477 29.24 3.60 -12.48
N GLU A 478 30.46 4.03 -12.81
CA GLU A 478 30.69 4.98 -13.92
C GLU A 478 29.80 6.22 -13.78
N PHE A 479 29.95 6.94 -12.67
CA PHE A 479 29.10 8.05 -12.25
C PHE A 479 28.80 9.06 -13.36
N GLU A 480 29.74 9.31 -14.27
CA GLU A 480 29.56 10.17 -15.44
C GLU A 480 28.37 9.79 -16.33
N ASN A 481 27.97 8.51 -16.35
CA ASN A 481 26.86 8.02 -17.18
C ASN A 481 25.51 8.38 -16.58
N ALA A 482 25.43 8.38 -15.25
CA ALA A 482 24.29 8.86 -14.48
C ALA A 482 24.26 10.40 -14.40
N TYR A 483 25.42 11.05 -14.61
CA TYR A 483 25.59 12.50 -14.51
C TYR A 483 25.49 13.24 -15.84
N LYS A 484 24.60 12.85 -16.75
CA LYS A 484 24.41 13.56 -18.02
C LYS A 484 23.67 14.89 -17.80
N LYS A 485 24.01 15.92 -18.59
CA LYS A 485 23.49 17.31 -18.48
C LYS A 485 21.96 17.45 -18.42
N LYS A 486 21.20 16.52 -19.02
CA LYS A 486 19.73 16.51 -19.01
C LYS A 486 19.14 15.95 -17.69
N GLU A 487 19.91 15.16 -16.96
CA GLU A 487 19.47 14.34 -15.82
C GLU A 487 19.95 14.90 -14.46
N VAL A 488 20.83 15.91 -14.44
CA VAL A 488 21.39 16.49 -13.20
C VAL A 488 20.32 17.02 -12.24
N SER A 489 19.29 17.70 -12.75
CA SER A 489 18.19 18.21 -11.91
C SER A 489 17.38 17.07 -11.29
N GLU A 490 17.16 15.99 -12.06
CA GLU A 490 16.45 14.80 -11.60
C GLU A 490 17.26 14.05 -10.54
N LEU A 491 18.57 13.89 -10.75
CA LEU A 491 19.49 13.32 -9.76
C LEU A 491 19.51 14.14 -8.48
N LYS A 492 19.57 15.48 -8.57
CA LYS A 492 19.50 16.35 -7.39
C LYS A 492 18.19 16.18 -6.63
N ALA A 493 17.06 16.18 -7.32
CA ALA A 493 15.76 15.93 -6.70
C ALA A 493 15.74 14.55 -6.05
N PHE A 494 16.31 13.55 -6.71
CA PHE A 494 16.39 12.18 -6.26
C PHE A 494 17.24 12.00 -4.99
N LEU A 495 18.46 12.55 -4.95
CA LEU A 495 19.34 12.54 -3.76
C LEU A 495 18.67 13.21 -2.56
N SER A 496 17.86 14.25 -2.78
CA SER A 496 17.21 14.99 -1.68
C SER A 496 16.01 14.28 -1.05
N ARG A 497 15.52 13.18 -1.65
CA ARG A 497 14.34 12.47 -1.14
C ARG A 497 14.67 11.74 0.17
N GLN A 498 13.76 11.90 1.13
CA GLN A 498 13.82 11.24 2.44
C GLN A 498 12.91 10.02 2.52
N VAL A 499 11.83 10.02 1.74
CA VAL A 499 10.81 8.97 1.71
C VAL A 499 10.57 8.58 0.27
N ASP A 500 10.60 7.28 0.02
CA ASP A 500 10.28 6.68 -1.26
C ASP A 500 8.85 6.15 -1.26
N CYS A 501 8.20 6.22 -2.43
CA CYS A 501 6.87 5.66 -2.63
C CYS A 501 7.01 4.33 -3.35
N VAL A 502 7.00 3.24 -2.59
CA VAL A 502 7.15 1.87 -3.08
C VAL A 502 5.83 1.13 -3.06
N ARG A 503 5.69 0.11 -3.90
CA ARG A 503 4.61 -0.87 -3.79
C ARG A 503 5.24 -2.21 -3.44
N PRO A 504 5.35 -2.57 -2.15
CA PRO A 504 5.87 -3.88 -1.77
C PRO A 504 4.99 -4.99 -2.35
N PRO A 505 5.57 -6.14 -2.75
CA PRO A 505 4.82 -7.21 -3.42
C PRO A 505 3.61 -7.69 -2.59
N TYR A 506 3.77 -7.73 -1.26
CA TYR A 506 2.76 -8.19 -0.31
C TYR A 506 1.71 -7.13 0.07
N MET A 507 1.79 -5.90 -0.48
CA MET A 507 0.80 -4.86 -0.23
C MET A 507 0.12 -4.36 -1.51
N LYS A 508 -1.22 -4.33 -1.47
CA LYS A 508 -2.05 -3.91 -2.60
C LYS A 508 -1.92 -2.42 -2.93
N GLY A 509 -1.38 -1.59 -2.02
CA GLY A 509 -1.27 -0.14 -2.13
C GLY A 509 0.15 0.39 -2.31
N LEU A 510 0.27 1.70 -2.55
CA LEU A 510 1.54 2.42 -2.45
C LEU A 510 1.84 2.69 -0.97
N HIS A 511 3.10 2.55 -0.59
CA HIS A 511 3.62 2.71 0.76
C HIS A 511 4.77 3.70 0.75
N LEU A 512 4.72 4.60 1.73
CA LEU A 512 5.80 5.52 2.03
C LEU A 512 6.82 4.77 2.87
N VAL A 513 8.01 4.55 2.31
CA VAL A 513 9.13 3.91 3.00
C VAL A 513 10.22 4.95 3.20
N PRO A 514 10.57 5.28 4.46
CA PRO A 514 11.75 6.09 4.75
C PRO A 514 12.98 5.45 4.11
N ARG A 515 13.80 6.26 3.45
CA ARG A 515 14.94 5.75 2.67
C ARG A 515 16.06 5.30 3.61
N PRO A 516 16.48 4.02 3.56
CA PRO A 516 17.56 3.49 4.39
C PRO A 516 18.94 3.66 3.72
N SER A 517 18.99 4.07 2.45
CA SER A 517 20.21 4.06 1.66
C SER A 517 20.98 5.39 1.69
N ILE A 518 22.30 5.30 1.58
CA ILE A 518 23.20 6.36 1.11
C ILE A 518 23.62 6.08 -0.33
N PHE A 519 24.04 7.13 -1.04
CA PHE A 519 24.55 7.02 -2.40
C PHE A 519 26.06 7.21 -2.41
N VAL A 520 26.74 6.37 -3.19
CA VAL A 520 28.16 6.48 -3.49
C VAL A 520 28.36 6.40 -5.00
N GLY A 521 29.48 6.88 -5.49
CA GLY A 521 29.80 6.84 -6.92
C GLY A 521 31.23 6.39 -7.15
N THR A 522 31.50 5.87 -8.34
CA THR A 522 32.86 5.63 -8.80
C THR A 522 33.03 6.09 -10.23
N THR A 523 34.19 6.66 -10.55
CA THR A 523 34.49 7.11 -11.91
C THR A 523 35.98 6.94 -12.22
N ASN A 524 36.27 6.77 -13.51
CA ASN A 524 37.62 6.75 -14.05
C ASN A 524 37.99 8.04 -14.80
N LYS A 525 37.04 8.97 -14.96
CA LYS A 525 37.28 10.24 -15.64
C LYS A 525 37.96 11.23 -14.71
N GLU A 526 38.78 12.09 -15.29
CA GLU A 526 39.40 13.22 -14.59
C GLU A 526 38.41 14.38 -14.52
N GLU A 527 37.74 14.69 -15.63
CA GLU A 527 36.66 15.68 -15.69
C GLU A 527 35.32 15.00 -15.95
N PHE A 528 34.34 15.19 -15.07
CA PHE A 528 33.00 14.59 -15.20
C PHE A 528 31.86 15.43 -14.63
N LEU A 529 32.14 16.52 -13.90
CA LEU A 529 31.10 17.39 -13.36
C LEU A 529 30.68 18.44 -14.40
N HIS A 530 29.40 18.46 -14.80
CA HIS A 530 28.87 19.35 -15.84
C HIS A 530 28.04 20.55 -15.35
N ASP A 531 27.75 20.66 -14.05
CA ASP A 531 26.81 21.68 -13.51
C ASP A 531 27.43 22.50 -12.36
N PRO A 532 27.67 23.80 -12.58
CA PRO A 532 28.26 24.70 -11.58
C PRO A 532 27.32 25.03 -10.39
N THR A 533 26.04 24.65 -10.43
CA THR A 533 25.07 24.91 -9.35
C THR A 533 24.88 23.73 -8.39
N GLY A 534 25.67 22.65 -8.54
CA GLY A 534 25.49 21.38 -7.83
C GLY A 534 26.69 20.87 -7.04
N GLU A 535 27.79 21.61 -7.01
CA GLU A 535 29.10 21.10 -6.58
C GLU A 535 29.13 20.66 -5.11
N ARG A 536 28.36 21.30 -4.21
CA ARG A 536 28.31 20.91 -2.78
C ARG A 536 27.88 19.47 -2.49
N ARG A 537 27.23 18.82 -3.47
CA ARG A 537 26.62 17.50 -3.28
C ARG A 537 27.57 16.37 -3.65
N TYR A 538 28.64 16.65 -4.38
CA TYR A 538 29.57 15.64 -4.90
C TYR A 538 30.87 15.71 -4.11
N TRP A 539 31.08 14.76 -3.20
CA TRP A 539 32.32 14.66 -2.44
C TRP A 539 33.30 13.76 -3.18
N VAL A 540 34.17 14.36 -3.98
CA VAL A 540 35.12 13.62 -4.81
C VAL A 540 36.38 13.31 -4.01
N ILE A 541 36.74 12.03 -3.92
CA ILE A 541 37.95 11.57 -3.26
C ILE A 541 38.83 10.84 -4.30
N PRO A 542 40.05 11.34 -4.59
CA PRO A 542 40.96 10.71 -5.52
C PRO A 542 41.66 9.49 -4.92
N VAL A 543 41.62 8.38 -5.65
CA VAL A 543 42.32 7.13 -5.39
C VAL A 543 43.66 7.17 -6.11
N LYS A 544 44.70 7.53 -5.38
CA LYS A 544 46.09 7.63 -5.84
C LYS A 544 46.84 6.30 -5.76
N THR A 545 46.37 5.38 -4.92
CA THR A 545 46.89 4.01 -4.84
C THR A 545 46.62 3.25 -6.14
N ARG A 546 47.56 2.38 -6.54
CA ARG A 546 47.38 1.51 -7.72
C ARG A 546 46.13 0.63 -7.57
N GLU A 547 45.97 0.02 -6.40
CA GLU A 547 44.90 -0.91 -6.07
C GLU A 547 44.58 -0.78 -4.58
N ILE A 548 43.31 -0.66 -4.22
CA ILE A 548 42.85 -0.61 -2.83
C ILE A 548 43.03 -2.00 -2.20
N ASP A 549 43.63 -2.06 -1.00
CA ASP A 549 43.78 -3.32 -0.26
C ASP A 549 42.45 -3.76 0.38
N THR A 550 41.66 -4.48 -0.42
CA THR A 550 40.37 -5.04 0.00
C THR A 550 40.50 -6.16 1.02
N ASN A 551 41.68 -6.76 1.19
CA ASN A 551 41.87 -7.82 2.18
C ASN A 551 42.06 -7.22 3.57
N LEU A 552 42.87 -6.18 3.69
CA LEU A 552 42.97 -5.38 4.91
C LEU A 552 41.62 -4.76 5.27
N LEU A 553 40.92 -4.19 4.28
CA LEU A 553 39.59 -3.61 4.49
C LEU A 553 38.59 -4.60 5.08
N ARG A 554 38.62 -5.86 4.64
CA ARG A 554 37.74 -6.91 5.18
C ARG A 554 38.05 -7.22 6.64
N GLN A 555 39.32 -7.14 7.05
CA GLN A 555 39.74 -7.36 8.44
C GLN A 555 39.35 -6.18 9.33
N GLU A 556 39.41 -4.97 8.82
CA GLU A 556 39.13 -3.74 9.57
C GLU A 556 37.68 -3.26 9.46
N ARG A 557 36.85 -3.93 8.65
CA ARG A 557 35.46 -3.56 8.39
C ARG A 557 34.67 -3.34 9.69
N ASP A 558 34.79 -4.28 10.62
CA ASP A 558 34.08 -4.26 11.89
C ASP A 558 34.56 -3.08 12.76
N LEU A 559 35.87 -2.80 12.77
CA LEU A 559 36.46 -1.64 13.45
C LEU A 559 35.97 -0.31 12.86
N ILE A 560 35.92 -0.21 11.53
CA ILE A 560 35.46 0.99 10.80
C ILE A 560 34.00 1.27 11.15
N TRP A 561 33.13 0.26 11.05
CA TRP A 561 31.70 0.43 11.36
C TRP A 561 31.46 0.71 12.83
N ASN A 562 32.19 0.05 13.73
CA ASN A 562 32.09 0.30 15.16
C ASN A 562 32.49 1.74 15.52
N SER A 563 33.54 2.25 14.88
CA SER A 563 34.00 3.63 15.07
C SER A 563 32.99 4.64 14.52
N ALA A 564 32.41 4.37 13.35
CA ALA A 564 31.36 5.23 12.79
C ALA A 564 30.09 5.24 13.66
N LYS A 565 29.69 4.06 14.19
CA LYS A 565 28.59 3.91 15.15
C LYS A 565 28.83 4.74 16.41
N THR A 566 30.00 4.59 17.00
CA THR A 566 30.38 5.30 18.23
C THR A 566 30.35 6.83 18.05
N LEU A 567 30.90 7.34 16.94
CA LEU A 567 30.88 8.78 16.65
C LEU A 567 29.47 9.32 16.38
N TYR A 568 28.63 8.53 15.73
CA TYR A 568 27.22 8.88 15.53
C TYR A 568 26.48 9.05 16.86
N HIS A 569 26.61 8.08 17.78
CA HIS A 569 25.99 8.18 19.11
C HIS A 569 26.59 9.31 19.96
N ALA A 570 27.86 9.66 19.74
CA ALA A 570 28.49 10.83 20.34
C ALA A 570 27.99 12.18 19.75
N GLY A 571 27.11 12.16 18.75
CA GLY A 571 26.50 13.34 18.15
C GLY A 571 27.34 13.99 17.04
N GLU A 572 28.32 13.28 16.48
CA GLU A 572 29.12 13.82 15.37
C GLU A 572 28.25 13.98 14.10
N GLN A 573 28.31 15.17 13.50
CA GLN A 573 27.49 15.50 12.33
C GLN A 573 28.00 14.79 11.05
N TRP A 574 27.07 14.28 10.23
CA TRP A 574 27.37 13.58 8.96
C TRP A 574 27.30 14.47 7.71
N TRP A 575 27.15 15.79 7.87
CA TRP A 575 27.26 16.77 6.79
C TRP A 575 28.47 17.68 7.01
N LEU A 576 28.97 18.29 5.93
CA LEU A 576 30.09 19.22 5.98
C LEU A 576 29.67 20.55 6.63
N THR A 577 30.58 21.17 7.36
CA THR A 577 30.44 22.56 7.82
C THR A 577 30.46 23.52 6.63
N GLN A 578 30.12 24.80 6.86
CA GLN A 578 30.19 25.81 5.80
C GLN A 578 31.62 25.99 5.26
N GLU A 579 32.63 25.93 6.14
CA GLU A 579 34.04 26.04 5.74
C GLU A 579 34.49 24.82 4.92
N GLU A 580 34.16 23.61 5.37
CA GLU A 580 34.45 22.37 4.64
C GLU A 580 33.73 22.33 3.29
N THR A 581 32.49 22.82 3.24
CA THR A 581 31.71 22.91 1.99
C THR A 581 32.36 23.85 0.99
N ALA A 582 32.85 25.02 1.43
CA ALA A 582 33.53 25.96 0.54
C ALA A 582 34.84 25.37 -0.02
N LYS A 583 35.63 24.67 0.81
CA LYS A 583 36.84 23.96 0.34
C LYS A 583 36.49 22.85 -0.66
N GLN A 584 35.40 22.13 -0.39
CA GLN A 584 34.91 21.06 -1.25
C GLN A 584 34.44 21.58 -2.61
N GLU A 585 33.71 22.70 -2.64
CA GLU A 585 33.30 23.36 -3.89
C GLU A 585 34.53 23.84 -4.69
N GLU A 586 35.54 24.39 -4.02
CA GLU A 586 36.79 24.78 -4.69
C GLU A 586 37.50 23.59 -5.33
N GLN A 587 37.67 22.47 -4.60
CA GLN A 587 38.27 21.25 -5.15
C GLN A 587 37.45 20.66 -6.29
N ASN A 588 36.12 20.80 -6.28
CA ASN A 588 35.26 20.27 -7.34
C ASN A 588 35.48 20.96 -8.69
N LYS A 589 36.02 22.18 -8.72
CA LYS A 589 36.36 22.87 -9.97
C LYS A 589 37.37 22.10 -10.80
N ASP A 590 38.27 21.35 -10.18
CA ASP A 590 39.28 20.53 -10.87
C ASP A 590 38.67 19.34 -11.62
N TYR A 591 37.44 18.94 -11.25
CA TYR A 591 36.72 17.82 -11.87
C TYR A 591 35.59 18.31 -12.81
N SER A 592 35.43 19.62 -12.96
CA SER A 592 34.42 20.22 -13.82
C SER A 592 34.86 20.14 -15.28
N CYS A 593 33.98 19.61 -16.13
CA CYS A 593 34.23 19.59 -17.57
C CYS A 593 34.21 21.02 -18.09
N SER A 594 35.33 21.47 -18.63
CA SER A 594 35.37 22.68 -19.45
C SER A 594 34.52 22.45 -20.72
N ASP A 595 33.70 23.42 -21.14
CA ASP A 595 33.04 23.29 -22.44
C ASP A 595 34.14 23.22 -23.51
N THR A 596 34.07 22.26 -24.43
CA THR A 596 35.04 22.09 -25.53
C THR A 596 35.36 23.40 -26.28
N TRP A 597 34.44 24.37 -26.26
CA TRP A 597 34.58 25.66 -26.90
C TRP A 597 34.89 26.81 -25.94
N GLU A 598 34.76 26.61 -24.63
CA GLU A 598 34.96 27.65 -23.61
C GLU A 598 36.37 28.22 -23.67
N ASN A 599 37.40 27.37 -23.75
CA ASN A 599 38.78 27.84 -23.84
C ASN A 599 39.04 28.59 -25.17
N ALA A 600 38.51 28.09 -26.29
CA ALA A 600 38.61 28.77 -27.59
C ALA A 600 37.91 30.14 -27.60
N ILE A 601 36.73 30.22 -26.98
CA ILE A 601 35.96 31.46 -26.82
C ILE A 601 36.68 32.42 -25.87
N GLN A 602 37.16 31.96 -24.71
CA GLN A 602 37.87 32.79 -23.75
C GLN A 602 39.18 33.35 -24.32
N LEU A 603 39.94 32.54 -25.05
CA LEU A 603 41.15 32.99 -25.75
C LEU A 603 40.81 34.02 -26.82
N TYR A 604 39.77 33.82 -27.61
CA TYR A 604 39.32 34.78 -28.62
C TYR A 604 38.87 36.11 -27.98
N ILE A 605 38.02 36.07 -26.95
CA ILE A 605 37.56 37.26 -26.23
C ILE A 605 38.74 38.02 -25.60
N SER A 606 39.66 37.30 -24.94
CA SER A 606 40.82 37.90 -24.27
C SER A 606 41.81 38.49 -25.28
N ARG A 607 42.04 37.81 -26.41
CA ARG A 607 42.94 38.26 -27.48
C ARG A 607 42.46 39.56 -28.13
N TYR A 608 41.15 39.71 -28.31
CA TYR A 608 40.55 40.87 -28.98
C TYR A 608 39.91 41.89 -28.03
N GLN A 609 40.02 41.67 -26.71
CA GLN A 609 39.47 42.54 -25.65
C GLN A 609 37.99 42.91 -25.87
N LEU A 610 37.21 41.95 -26.34
CA LEU A 610 35.82 42.17 -26.72
C LEU A 610 34.94 42.30 -25.48
N LYS A 611 34.17 43.38 -25.38
CA LYS A 611 33.21 43.61 -24.29
C LYS A 611 31.82 43.04 -24.56
N GLN A 612 31.52 42.74 -25.82
CA GLN A 612 30.27 42.15 -26.27
C GLN A 612 30.59 41.22 -27.44
N VAL A 613 29.94 40.07 -27.46
CA VAL A 613 30.10 39.06 -28.52
C VAL A 613 28.74 38.58 -29.00
N THR A 614 28.65 38.17 -30.25
CA THR A 614 27.45 37.52 -30.80
C THR A 614 27.72 36.04 -31.01
N VAL A 615 26.67 35.23 -30.95
CA VAL A 615 26.75 33.79 -31.19
C VAL A 615 27.32 33.48 -32.57
N GLU A 616 26.96 34.27 -33.58
CA GLU A 616 27.48 34.12 -34.94
C GLU A 616 28.98 34.41 -35.02
N MET A 617 29.45 35.45 -34.34
CA MET A 617 30.87 35.82 -34.30
C MET A 617 31.69 34.73 -33.60
N LEU A 618 31.24 34.22 -32.46
CA LEU A 618 31.92 33.13 -31.77
C LEU A 618 31.97 31.84 -32.60
N LEU A 619 30.85 31.47 -33.25
CA LEU A 619 30.79 30.27 -34.09
C LEU A 619 31.73 30.33 -35.30
N ARG A 620 31.80 31.49 -35.96
CA ARG A 620 32.64 31.66 -37.16
C ARG A 620 34.10 31.93 -36.83
N GLU A 621 34.35 32.80 -35.87
CA GLU A 621 35.67 33.40 -35.67
C GLU A 621 36.46 32.79 -34.51
N ALA A 622 35.77 32.34 -33.45
CA ALA A 622 36.42 31.65 -32.34
C ALA A 622 36.47 30.11 -32.56
N ILE A 623 35.41 29.53 -33.11
CA ILE A 623 35.23 28.08 -33.24
C ILE A 623 35.51 27.55 -34.67
N GLY A 624 35.40 28.39 -35.70
CA GLY A 624 35.65 28.01 -37.09
C GLY A 624 34.60 27.06 -37.69
N CYS A 625 33.37 27.02 -37.16
CA CYS A 625 32.27 26.21 -37.70
C CYS A 625 31.34 27.04 -38.60
N THR A 626 31.02 26.51 -39.79
CA THR A 626 29.98 27.09 -40.65
C THR A 626 28.58 26.65 -40.23
N LEU A 627 27.60 27.56 -40.33
CA LEU A 627 26.20 27.39 -39.89
C LEU A 627 25.48 26.15 -40.48
N GLU A 628 25.99 25.57 -41.58
CA GLU A 628 25.38 24.40 -42.24
C GLU A 628 25.62 23.05 -41.54
N ARG A 629 26.62 22.94 -40.65
CA ARG A 629 26.89 21.69 -39.90
C ARG A 629 26.07 21.52 -38.62
N HIS A 630 25.25 22.49 -38.24
CA HIS A 630 24.44 22.44 -37.03
C HIS A 630 23.09 21.73 -37.25
N LYS A 631 23.11 20.40 -37.37
CA LYS A 631 21.90 19.57 -37.17
C LYS A 631 22.09 18.62 -35.97
N LYS A 632 21.28 18.89 -34.93
CA LYS A 632 21.01 18.05 -33.73
C LYS A 632 22.19 17.77 -32.78
N GLN A 633 22.57 18.72 -31.92
CA GLN A 633 22.78 18.41 -30.48
C GLN A 633 23.04 19.61 -29.55
N ASN A 634 23.53 20.78 -30.02
CA ASN A 634 23.96 21.84 -29.10
C ASN A 634 23.16 23.15 -29.27
N LYS A 635 22.05 23.29 -28.53
CA LYS A 635 21.27 24.54 -28.45
C LYS A 635 21.50 25.35 -27.16
N CYS A 636 22.34 24.91 -26.22
CA CYS A 636 22.47 25.54 -24.90
C CYS A 636 23.84 26.14 -24.54
N ALA A 637 24.82 26.20 -25.45
CA ALA A 637 26.17 26.67 -25.09
C ALA A 637 26.35 28.20 -25.10
N PHE A 638 25.42 28.97 -25.70
CA PHE A 638 25.67 30.38 -26.04
C PHE A 638 24.90 31.43 -25.21
N GLN A 639 24.21 31.02 -24.14
CA GLN A 639 23.48 31.96 -23.27
C GLN A 639 24.29 32.49 -22.07
N LYS A 640 25.56 32.09 -21.93
CA LYS A 640 26.39 32.40 -20.75
C LYS A 640 27.59 33.34 -21.00
N TYR A 641 27.87 33.70 -22.25
CA TYR A 641 29.02 34.54 -22.62
C TYR A 641 28.59 35.90 -23.12
#